data_AF-A9EW05-F1
#
_entry.id   AF-A9EW05-F1
#
_cell.length_a   1.000
_cell.length_b   1.000
_cell.length_c   1.000
_cell.angle_alpha   90.00
_cell.angle_beta   90.00
_cell.angle_gamma   90.00
#
_symmetry.space_group_name_H-M   'P 1'
#
loop_
_entity.id
_entity.type
_entity.pdbx_description
1 polymer ?
#
loop_
_entity_poly.entity_id
_entity_poly.type
_entity_poly.pdbx_seq_one_letter_code
_entity_poly.pdbx_strand_id
1 'polypeptide(L)'
;MSTVPMSPTSTARSFAEIHAVVLAALRETPESTLLDGAQAVKLWPASGIGIHSIAALLDRVADLRDPLAPWAVSWLGRVALDRAWPLALELCAAAPAASTYEAAIRAELGKRAALLPGVASAARWFAWEPTDGVPPWRWPARPLAEAFPTPDALLAALDPRGPLDGLHVIALQVLSAAMPSVYGSAPGSVEALRLDEQLHELRKTDTAENTAAQARRVLNDAAKLMPLDVLMDAVRRGWLGLDANLDAIQGRRDLQSPEAALAALERVVGPTMSPGEVQRNERVGRWLIRELRAARHEPAIPVLSYLARACDRLLGEEALEALFHIGTERSYRALLDSIPALFSVTRVGPPVYRSIPVAVRAAIALDPGSSTRTLADYFDPARLETREGRFRAEHILMASKPGVEADPRWFDVATSLLGGTSFYVAREFLSAFDPATVRAALARAGYKPPEPTAPRLHPLPAAPRWLERYEAGEHEAVWSEIAALEDSVRDGAVLDEAAAVARSMMTRVRTNLERIVEALKKRKYAFAAGSAKKAFPGPSAKAGKELAAIEELLGGPLPLSLRAFYEVVGSVDLTEVFDAKYDDKALFFSGYGQFDPIVVFRPAATLEILRPRVAAEERHLPELRRPIKKLEIGTDPAHKAAPTNPNDWTYSVEVQGTAADGLLRQGDRSMPFVDYLRAVLRSGGFLALADQPHERVWRQREALTKDVSPF
;
A
#
# COMPACT_ATOMS: atom_id res chain seq x y z
N MET A 1 17.50 -25.51 -29.79
CA MET A 1 17.60 -25.56 -28.31
C MET A 1 16.25 -25.11 -27.76
N SER A 2 15.41 -26.05 -27.31
CA SER A 2 14.10 -25.72 -26.71
C SER A 2 14.31 -25.28 -25.26
N THR A 3 13.88 -24.08 -24.92
CA THR A 3 13.83 -23.60 -23.53
C THR A 3 12.57 -24.16 -22.87
N VAL A 4 12.75 -25.10 -21.95
CA VAL A 4 11.70 -25.60 -21.06
C VAL A 4 11.39 -24.50 -20.02
N PRO A 5 10.13 -24.14 -19.76
CA PRO A 5 9.80 -23.12 -18.76
C PRO A 5 10.03 -23.68 -17.35
N MET A 6 10.73 -22.91 -16.51
CA MET A 6 10.89 -23.24 -15.09
C MET A 6 9.57 -23.00 -14.33
N SER A 7 9.14 -23.99 -13.53
CA SER A 7 7.97 -23.89 -12.68
C SER A 7 8.28 -23.13 -11.38
N PRO A 8 7.27 -22.56 -10.68
CA PRO A 8 7.42 -21.90 -9.37
C PRO A 8 8.08 -22.79 -8.29
N THR A 9 8.02 -24.11 -8.48
CA THR A 9 8.67 -25.10 -7.62
C THR A 9 10.19 -25.04 -7.69
N SER A 10 10.80 -24.57 -8.80
CA SER A 10 12.27 -24.47 -8.89
C SER A 10 12.81 -23.28 -8.09
N THR A 11 12.12 -22.15 -8.07
CA THR A 11 12.52 -20.96 -7.30
C THR A 11 12.41 -21.20 -5.79
N ALA A 12 11.35 -21.88 -5.34
CA ALA A 12 11.21 -22.29 -3.94
C ALA A 12 12.29 -23.30 -3.52
N ARG A 13 12.68 -24.19 -4.44
CA ARG A 13 13.76 -25.17 -4.23
C ARG A 13 15.13 -24.50 -4.11
N SER A 14 15.45 -23.55 -5.00
CA SER A 14 16.70 -22.78 -4.93
C SER A 14 16.79 -21.94 -3.65
N PHE A 15 15.68 -21.38 -3.16
CA PHE A 15 15.67 -20.65 -1.90
C PHE A 15 15.86 -21.57 -0.69
N ALA A 16 15.24 -22.76 -0.70
CA ALA A 16 15.43 -23.77 0.34
C ALA A 16 16.86 -24.34 0.35
N GLU A 17 17.50 -24.49 -0.81
CA GLU A 17 18.88 -24.93 -0.96
C GLU A 17 19.87 -23.88 -0.45
N ILE A 18 19.70 -22.60 -0.79
CA ILE A 18 20.49 -21.50 -0.24
C ILE A 18 20.31 -21.40 1.29
N HIS A 19 19.07 -21.52 1.77
CA HIS A 19 18.76 -21.51 3.19
C HIS A 19 19.41 -22.69 3.94
N ALA A 20 19.43 -23.88 3.33
CA ALA A 20 20.10 -25.06 3.89
C ALA A 20 21.62 -24.91 3.95
N VAL A 21 22.24 -24.31 2.93
CA VAL A 21 23.69 -24.03 2.91
C VAL A 21 24.08 -23.01 3.99
N VAL A 22 23.29 -21.96 4.16
CA VAL A 22 23.50 -20.95 5.22
C VAL A 22 23.34 -21.58 6.61
N LEU A 23 22.33 -22.42 6.82
CA LEU A 23 22.14 -23.13 8.10
C LEU A 23 23.22 -24.16 8.39
N ALA A 24 23.73 -24.86 7.37
CA ALA A 24 24.84 -25.80 7.52
C ALA A 24 26.13 -25.07 7.91
N ALA A 25 26.43 -23.93 7.26
CA ALA A 25 27.60 -23.11 7.58
C ALA A 25 27.54 -22.53 9.01
N LEU A 26 26.35 -22.19 9.51
CA LEU A 26 26.16 -21.67 10.87
C LEU A 26 26.31 -22.76 11.94
N ARG A 27 26.00 -24.03 11.64
CA ARG A 27 26.09 -25.17 12.58
C ARG A 27 27.51 -25.63 12.88
N GLU A 28 28.48 -25.32 12.00
CA GLU A 28 29.89 -25.68 12.19
C GLU A 28 30.69 -24.65 13.00
N THR A 29 30.04 -23.60 13.51
CA THR A 29 30.68 -22.57 14.34
C THR A 29 30.79 -23.05 15.81
N PRO A 30 31.95 -22.96 16.48
CA PRO A 30 32.16 -23.55 17.81
C PRO A 30 31.19 -23.05 18.89
N GLU A 31 30.76 -23.98 19.73
CA GLU A 31 29.72 -23.88 20.76
C GLU A 31 29.94 -22.76 21.78
N SER A 32 29.14 -21.69 21.71
CA SER A 32 28.67 -20.96 22.90
C SER A 32 27.53 -19.98 22.60
N THR A 33 26.42 -20.45 22.00
CA THR A 33 25.04 -19.97 22.21
C THR A 33 24.10 -20.65 21.20
N LEU A 34 23.48 -21.76 21.61
CA LEU A 34 22.43 -22.40 20.82
C LEU A 34 21.07 -21.79 21.16
N LEU A 35 20.50 -21.06 20.21
CA LEU A 35 19.05 -20.86 20.06
C LEU A 35 18.58 -21.70 18.86
N ASP A 36 17.35 -22.20 18.95
CA ASP A 36 16.67 -22.93 17.88
C ASP A 36 16.79 -22.17 16.53
N GLY A 37 17.16 -22.89 15.47
CA GLY A 37 17.52 -22.31 14.16
C GLY A 37 16.38 -21.52 13.50
N ALA A 38 15.12 -21.79 13.86
CA ALA A 38 13.97 -21.00 13.41
C ALA A 38 13.82 -19.65 14.15
N GLN A 39 14.34 -19.55 15.39
CA GLN A 39 14.38 -18.29 16.16
C GLN A 39 15.58 -17.42 15.80
N ALA A 40 16.73 -18.02 15.44
CA ALA A 40 17.94 -17.28 15.07
C ALA A 40 17.76 -16.34 13.86
N VAL A 41 16.95 -16.74 12.87
CA VAL A 41 16.65 -15.91 11.69
C VAL A 41 15.70 -14.75 12.03
N LYS A 42 14.76 -14.94 12.97
CA LYS A 42 13.89 -13.87 13.47
C LYS A 42 14.62 -12.89 14.40
N LEU A 43 15.70 -13.32 15.05
CA LEU A 43 16.49 -12.52 16.00
C LEU A 43 17.81 -11.99 15.41
N TRP A 44 18.10 -12.25 14.13
CA TRP A 44 19.34 -11.83 13.44
C TRP A 44 19.70 -10.34 13.57
N PRO A 45 18.75 -9.38 13.63
CA PRO A 45 19.11 -7.98 13.88
C PRO A 45 19.73 -7.72 15.26
N ALA A 46 19.49 -8.61 16.24
CA ALA A 46 19.82 -8.42 17.65
C ALA A 46 21.00 -9.27 18.18
N SER A 47 21.58 -10.18 17.37
CA SER A 47 22.47 -11.24 17.87
C SER A 47 23.97 -10.91 17.97
N GLY A 48 24.40 -9.65 17.85
CA GLY A 48 25.78 -9.26 18.18
C GLY A 48 26.91 -9.97 17.39
N ILE A 49 26.64 -10.45 16.18
CA ILE A 49 27.64 -11.14 15.35
C ILE A 49 28.68 -10.12 14.84
N GLY A 50 29.96 -10.36 15.12
CA GLY A 50 31.06 -9.49 14.73
C GLY A 50 31.41 -9.54 13.24
N ILE A 51 32.04 -8.47 12.73
CA ILE A 51 32.44 -8.27 11.32
C ILE A 51 33.27 -9.44 10.76
N HIS A 52 34.04 -10.14 11.59
CA HIS A 52 34.84 -11.29 11.18
C HIS A 52 34.00 -12.48 10.66
N SER A 53 32.80 -12.68 11.18
CA SER A 53 31.89 -13.75 10.72
C SER A 53 31.27 -13.41 9.36
N ILE A 54 31.09 -12.12 9.04
CA ILE A 54 30.58 -11.66 7.75
C ILE A 54 31.63 -11.84 6.65
N ALA A 55 32.90 -11.56 6.94
CA ALA A 55 34.01 -11.77 6.01
C ALA A 55 34.20 -13.25 5.65
N ALA A 56 34.18 -14.15 6.63
CA ALA A 56 34.27 -15.59 6.39
C ALA A 56 33.06 -16.15 5.59
N LEU A 57 31.88 -15.55 5.76
CA LEU A 57 30.68 -15.90 4.99
C LEU A 57 30.79 -15.42 3.53
N LEU A 58 31.35 -14.23 3.30
CA LEU A 58 31.58 -13.67 1.96
C LEU A 58 32.54 -14.52 1.14
N ASP A 59 33.65 -14.99 1.72
CA ASP A 59 34.61 -15.86 1.04
C ASP A 59 33.97 -17.19 0.62
N ARG A 60 33.18 -17.81 1.52
CA ARG A 60 32.49 -19.08 1.22
C ARG A 60 31.39 -18.95 0.17
N VAL A 61 30.67 -17.82 0.13
CA VAL A 61 29.64 -17.56 -0.89
C VAL A 61 30.27 -17.25 -2.25
N ALA A 62 31.45 -16.62 -2.28
CA ALA A 62 32.17 -16.33 -3.51
C ALA A 62 32.73 -17.60 -4.20
N ASP A 63 33.06 -18.64 -3.43
CA ASP A 63 33.54 -19.92 -3.94
C ASP A 63 32.44 -20.85 -4.50
N LEU A 64 31.16 -20.50 -4.29
CA LEU A 64 30.05 -21.27 -4.86
C LEU A 64 29.96 -21.02 -6.37
N ARG A 65 29.99 -22.10 -7.17
CA ARG A 65 29.68 -22.08 -8.61
C ARG A 65 28.17 -21.94 -8.86
N ASP A 66 27.54 -21.01 -8.18
CA ASP A 66 26.10 -20.73 -8.25
C ASP A 66 25.84 -19.40 -8.97
N PRO A 67 24.91 -19.33 -9.94
CA PRO A 67 24.58 -18.09 -10.65
C PRO A 67 24.03 -16.95 -9.77
N LEU A 68 23.62 -17.24 -8.52
CA LEU A 68 23.13 -16.26 -7.54
C LEU A 68 24.22 -15.76 -6.58
N ALA A 69 25.43 -16.33 -6.59
CA ALA A 69 26.55 -15.88 -5.77
C ALA A 69 26.87 -14.36 -5.91
N PRO A 70 26.81 -13.74 -7.12
CA PRO A 70 27.03 -12.30 -7.25
C PRO A 70 26.01 -11.43 -6.52
N TRP A 71 24.75 -11.88 -6.46
CA TRP A 71 23.70 -11.16 -5.73
C TRP A 71 23.89 -11.27 -4.22
N ALA A 72 24.21 -12.47 -3.72
CA ALA A 72 24.45 -12.71 -2.29
C ALA A 72 25.68 -11.96 -1.77
N VAL A 73 26.77 -11.91 -2.54
CA VAL A 73 27.98 -11.10 -2.23
C VAL A 73 27.62 -9.61 -2.20
N SER A 74 26.81 -9.12 -3.15
CA SER A 74 26.37 -7.72 -3.20
C SER A 74 25.48 -7.31 -2.02
N TRP A 75 24.64 -8.23 -1.54
CA TRP A 75 23.76 -7.99 -0.39
C TRP A 75 24.55 -8.02 0.93
N LEU A 76 25.41 -9.03 1.13
CA LEU A 76 26.26 -9.14 2.32
C LEU A 76 27.29 -7.99 2.42
N GLY A 77 27.83 -7.53 1.28
CA GLY A 77 28.70 -6.35 1.24
C GLY A 77 27.99 -5.06 1.68
N ARG A 78 26.72 -4.89 1.33
CA ARG A 78 25.89 -3.76 1.80
C ARG A 78 25.64 -3.80 3.30
N VAL A 79 25.30 -4.97 3.84
CA VAL A 79 25.11 -5.15 5.28
C VAL A 79 26.41 -4.88 6.06
N ALA A 80 27.56 -5.25 5.51
CA ALA A 80 28.86 -4.96 6.11
C ALA A 80 29.18 -3.46 6.11
N LEU A 81 28.88 -2.75 5.01
CA LEU A 81 29.06 -1.30 4.90
C LEU A 81 28.17 -0.52 5.87
N ASP A 82 26.88 -0.86 5.97
CA ASP A 82 25.93 -0.22 6.89
C ASP A 82 26.32 -0.41 8.37
N ARG A 83 27.04 -1.49 8.70
CA ARG A 83 27.51 -1.78 10.06
C ARG A 83 28.91 -1.22 10.37
N ALA A 84 29.79 -1.13 9.37
CA ALA A 84 31.14 -0.59 9.54
C ALA A 84 31.15 0.94 9.62
N TRP A 85 30.17 1.61 8.99
CA TRP A 85 30.10 3.06 8.92
C TRP A 85 29.85 3.74 10.29
N PRO A 86 28.90 3.28 11.13
CA PRO A 86 28.72 3.84 12.47
C PRO A 86 29.93 3.63 13.38
N LEU A 87 30.62 2.48 13.26
CA LEU A 87 31.83 2.18 14.04
C LEU A 87 33.01 3.09 13.66
N ALA A 88 33.15 3.40 12.36
CA ALA A 88 34.14 4.37 11.89
C ALA A 88 33.84 5.78 12.43
N LEU A 89 32.57 6.16 12.50
CA LEU A 89 32.14 7.46 13.06
C LEU A 89 32.34 7.53 14.58
N GLU A 90 32.07 6.46 15.32
CA GLU A 90 32.32 6.39 16.77
C GLU A 90 33.82 6.44 17.09
N LEU A 91 34.66 5.76 16.30
CA LEU A 91 36.12 5.83 16.44
C LEU A 91 36.68 7.22 16.10
N CYS A 92 36.07 7.92 15.14
CA CYS A 92 36.39 9.32 14.82
C CYS A 92 35.93 10.31 15.92
N ALA A 93 34.85 10.01 16.64
CA ALA A 93 34.31 10.89 17.67
C ALA A 93 35.04 10.79 19.04
N ALA A 94 35.80 9.72 19.27
CA ALA A 94 36.28 9.36 20.61
C ALA A 94 37.74 9.74 20.98
N ALA A 95 38.54 10.43 20.15
CA ALA A 95 39.95 10.69 20.51
C ALA A 95 40.59 11.99 19.99
N PRO A 96 41.60 12.58 20.70
CA PRO A 96 41.99 13.99 20.54
C PRO A 96 43.23 14.28 19.64
N ALA A 97 43.74 13.37 18.81
CA ALA A 97 44.88 13.70 17.93
C ALA A 97 44.89 12.92 16.59
N ALA A 98 44.88 13.66 15.48
CA ALA A 98 44.58 13.17 14.13
C ALA A 98 45.76 12.55 13.34
N SER A 99 47.02 12.77 13.73
CA SER A 99 48.18 12.48 12.86
C SER A 99 48.62 11.01 12.80
N THR A 100 48.28 10.19 13.81
CA THR A 100 48.70 8.78 13.86
C THR A 100 47.77 7.84 13.09
N TYR A 101 46.54 8.28 12.82
CA TYR A 101 45.51 7.44 12.20
C TYR A 101 45.48 7.55 10.67
N GLU A 102 45.94 8.67 10.09
CA GLU A 102 46.09 8.79 8.64
C GLU A 102 47.09 7.76 8.08
N ALA A 103 48.17 7.51 8.83
CA ALA A 103 49.14 6.46 8.49
C ALA A 103 48.55 5.04 8.62
N ALA A 104 47.70 4.80 9.63
CA ALA A 104 47.06 3.50 9.84
C ALA A 104 45.96 3.21 8.80
N ILE A 105 45.14 4.21 8.45
CA ILE A 105 44.14 4.12 7.38
C ILE A 105 44.83 3.95 6.02
N ARG A 106 45.91 4.70 5.73
CA ARG A 106 46.69 4.51 4.50
C ARG A 106 47.32 3.12 4.41
N ALA A 107 47.89 2.62 5.51
CA ALA A 107 48.49 1.28 5.54
C ALA A 107 47.44 0.18 5.32
N GLU A 108 46.23 0.36 5.83
CA GLU A 108 45.17 -0.65 5.73
C GLU A 108 44.41 -0.58 4.39
N LEU A 109 44.20 0.62 3.83
CA LEU A 109 43.69 0.80 2.47
C LEU A 109 44.71 0.33 1.42
N GLY A 110 46.00 0.56 1.64
CA GLY A 110 47.09 0.08 0.77
C GLY A 110 47.16 -1.44 0.68
N LYS A 111 46.94 -2.15 1.79
CA LYS A 111 46.86 -3.62 1.80
C LYS A 111 45.64 -4.16 1.06
N ARG A 112 44.54 -3.40 1.01
CA ARG A 112 43.24 -3.85 0.48
C ARG A 112 42.96 -3.38 -0.95
N ALA A 113 43.72 -2.41 -1.47
CA ALA A 113 43.64 -1.93 -2.85
C ALA A 113 43.99 -3.01 -3.91
N ALA A 114 44.68 -4.08 -3.52
CA ALA A 114 44.98 -5.21 -4.40
C ALA A 114 43.77 -6.11 -4.69
N LEU A 115 42.66 -5.97 -3.96
CA LEU A 115 41.53 -6.91 -4.00
C LEU A 115 40.30 -6.39 -4.77
N LEU A 116 40.30 -5.13 -5.22
CA LEU A 116 39.13 -4.52 -5.89
C LEU A 116 39.56 -3.52 -6.99
N PRO A 117 39.28 -3.79 -8.29
CA PRO A 117 39.68 -2.92 -9.41
C PRO A 117 39.16 -1.47 -9.33
N GLY A 118 38.05 -1.22 -8.63
CA GLY A 118 37.47 0.11 -8.47
C GLY A 118 38.21 1.03 -7.48
N VAL A 119 39.09 0.49 -6.63
CA VAL A 119 39.81 1.26 -5.60
C VAL A 119 41.06 1.95 -6.17
N ALA A 120 41.60 1.46 -7.29
CA ALA A 120 42.79 2.00 -7.94
C ALA A 120 42.60 3.44 -8.46
N SER A 121 41.39 3.83 -8.86
CA SER A 121 41.07 5.19 -9.31
C SER A 121 40.99 6.17 -8.15
N ALA A 122 40.44 5.76 -7.01
CA ALA A 122 40.43 6.56 -5.78
C ALA A 122 41.85 6.71 -5.21
N ALA A 123 42.68 5.67 -5.28
CA ALA A 123 44.06 5.69 -4.78
C ALA A 123 44.97 6.68 -5.55
N ARG A 124 44.76 6.85 -6.87
CA ARG A 124 45.48 7.90 -7.64
C ARG A 124 45.09 9.31 -7.23
N TRP A 125 43.86 9.49 -6.76
CA TRP A 125 43.36 10.77 -6.26
C TRP A 125 43.97 11.16 -4.91
N PHE A 126 44.25 10.17 -4.06
CA PHE A 126 44.92 10.37 -2.76
C PHE A 126 46.47 10.37 -2.82
N ALA A 127 47.06 10.00 -3.95
CA ALA A 127 48.52 9.90 -4.12
C ALA A 127 49.20 11.22 -4.54
N TRP A 128 48.45 12.32 -4.68
CA TRP A 128 49.02 13.63 -5.01
C TRP A 128 49.41 14.37 -3.73
N GLU A 129 50.69 14.71 -3.57
CA GLU A 129 51.18 15.42 -2.39
C GLU A 129 50.67 16.87 -2.36
N PRO A 130 49.98 17.29 -1.29
CA PRO A 130 49.62 18.70 -1.12
C PRO A 130 50.86 19.47 -0.67
N THR A 131 51.32 20.42 -1.49
CA THR A 131 52.06 21.56 -0.95
C THR A 131 51.07 22.46 -0.21
N ASP A 132 51.24 22.56 1.11
CA ASP A 132 50.63 23.54 2.01
C ASP A 132 49.10 23.47 2.22
N GLY A 133 48.61 22.47 2.96
CA GLY A 133 47.48 22.62 3.91
C GLY A 133 46.10 23.09 3.38
N VAL A 134 45.86 23.18 2.08
CA VAL A 134 44.56 23.62 1.53
C VAL A 134 43.63 22.42 1.30
N PRO A 135 42.40 22.42 1.83
CA PRO A 135 41.46 21.31 1.64
C PRO A 135 40.92 21.24 0.19
N PRO A 136 40.51 20.04 -0.30
CA PRO A 136 40.25 19.76 -1.72
C PRO A 136 39.20 20.66 -2.40
N TRP A 137 38.26 21.21 -1.62
CA TRP A 137 37.17 22.06 -2.13
C TRP A 137 37.60 23.51 -2.42
N ARG A 138 38.87 23.89 -2.16
CA ARG A 138 39.46 25.21 -2.46
C ARG A 138 40.48 25.20 -3.62
N TRP A 139 40.58 24.13 -4.39
CA TRP A 139 41.51 24.07 -5.53
C TRP A 139 41.12 25.08 -6.64
N PRO A 140 42.09 25.78 -7.27
CA PRO A 140 41.83 26.59 -8.46
C PRO A 140 41.36 25.71 -9.63
N ALA A 141 40.60 26.24 -10.59
CA ALA A 141 40.03 25.47 -11.71
C ALA A 141 41.06 24.87 -12.70
N ARG A 142 42.32 25.33 -12.65
CA ARG A 142 43.37 25.03 -13.63
C ARG A 142 43.85 23.55 -13.63
N PRO A 143 44.01 22.85 -12.49
CA PRO A 143 44.48 21.46 -12.46
C PRO A 143 43.45 20.46 -12.99
N LEU A 144 42.14 20.77 -12.91
CA LEU A 144 41.07 19.91 -13.45
C LEU A 144 41.03 19.93 -14.98
N ALA A 145 41.27 21.09 -15.60
CA ALA A 145 41.33 21.24 -17.05
C ALA A 145 42.57 20.55 -17.66
N GLU A 146 43.69 20.51 -16.93
CA GLU A 146 44.90 19.80 -17.34
C GLU A 146 44.77 18.28 -17.15
N ALA A 147 44.09 17.83 -16.10
CA ALA A 147 43.83 16.41 -15.85
C ALA A 147 42.78 15.81 -16.81
N PHE A 148 41.83 16.61 -17.29
CA PHE A 148 40.74 16.17 -18.17
C PHE A 148 40.52 17.17 -19.31
N PRO A 149 41.32 17.08 -20.39
CA PRO A 149 41.43 18.13 -21.41
C PRO A 149 40.22 18.22 -22.35
N THR A 150 39.26 17.31 -22.23
CA THR A 150 38.01 17.34 -22.99
C THR A 150 36.82 17.08 -22.07
N PRO A 151 35.65 17.67 -22.37
CA PRO A 151 34.42 17.35 -21.65
C PRO A 151 34.17 15.85 -21.57
N ASP A 152 34.38 15.09 -22.64
CA ASP A 152 34.17 13.63 -22.65
C ASP A 152 35.12 12.86 -21.73
N ALA A 153 36.39 13.27 -21.62
CA ALA A 153 37.36 12.66 -20.72
C ALA A 153 37.04 12.91 -19.24
N LEU A 154 36.49 14.08 -18.92
CA LEU A 154 36.03 14.42 -17.58
C LEU A 154 34.73 13.68 -17.24
N LEU A 155 33.80 13.59 -18.20
CA LEU A 155 32.51 12.90 -18.06
C LEU A 155 32.66 11.38 -17.91
N ALA A 156 33.70 10.77 -18.49
CA ALA A 156 34.01 9.35 -18.32
C ALA A 156 34.60 9.00 -16.94
N ALA A 157 35.12 9.99 -16.20
CA ALA A 157 35.78 9.79 -14.91
C ALA A 157 34.82 9.87 -13.70
N LEU A 158 33.58 10.33 -13.90
CA LEU A 158 32.57 10.47 -12.83
C LEU A 158 31.72 9.18 -12.74
N ASP A 159 31.83 8.43 -11.64
CA ASP A 159 30.99 7.24 -11.37
C ASP A 159 29.59 7.67 -10.88
N PRO A 160 28.50 7.35 -11.61
CA PRO A 160 27.14 7.74 -11.23
C PRO A 160 26.57 6.98 -10.01
N ARG A 161 27.33 6.13 -9.32
CA ARG A 161 26.84 5.26 -8.22
C ARG A 161 27.20 5.70 -6.80
N GLY A 162 27.93 6.81 -6.62
CA GLY A 162 28.35 7.32 -5.31
C GLY A 162 27.30 8.22 -4.60
N PRO A 163 27.34 8.34 -3.26
CA PRO A 163 26.48 9.27 -2.52
C PRO A 163 26.76 10.73 -2.90
N LEU A 164 25.70 11.51 -3.06
CA LEU A 164 25.66 12.82 -3.73
C LEU A 164 26.23 14.00 -2.92
N ASP A 165 26.70 13.79 -1.69
CA ASP A 165 26.95 14.89 -0.74
C ASP A 165 28.28 15.66 -0.94
N GLY A 166 29.04 15.36 -2.01
CA GLY A 166 30.20 16.16 -2.45
C GLY A 166 30.22 16.50 -3.95
N LEU A 167 29.37 15.85 -4.75
CA LEU A 167 29.37 15.96 -6.22
C LEU A 167 28.67 17.22 -6.75
N HIS A 168 27.83 17.89 -5.95
CA HIS A 168 27.11 19.10 -6.37
C HIS A 168 28.05 20.27 -6.71
N VAL A 169 29.14 20.43 -5.96
CA VAL A 169 30.13 21.51 -6.19
C VAL A 169 30.93 21.23 -7.47
N ILE A 170 31.28 19.97 -7.72
CA ILE A 170 31.99 19.55 -8.94
C ILE A 170 31.07 19.66 -10.15
N ALA A 171 29.81 19.23 -10.05
CA ALA A 171 28.82 19.39 -11.12
C ALA A 171 28.56 20.87 -11.45
N LEU A 172 28.51 21.75 -10.44
CA LEU A 172 28.39 23.21 -10.63
C LEU A 172 29.65 23.83 -11.27
N GLN A 173 30.85 23.35 -10.91
CA GLN A 173 32.10 23.77 -11.55
C GLN A 173 32.21 23.28 -13.00
N VAL A 174 31.74 22.05 -13.28
CA VAL A 174 31.67 21.47 -14.64
C VAL A 174 30.66 22.20 -15.50
N LEU A 175 29.46 22.49 -14.96
CA LEU A 175 28.45 23.29 -15.66
C LEU A 175 28.97 24.70 -15.96
N SER A 176 29.59 25.36 -14.97
CA SER A 176 30.22 26.69 -15.14
C SER A 176 31.33 26.68 -16.20
N ALA A 177 32.14 25.62 -16.28
CA ALA A 177 33.20 25.47 -17.28
C ALA A 177 32.68 25.10 -18.69
N ALA A 178 31.55 24.38 -18.78
CA ALA A 178 30.93 23.98 -20.04
C ALA A 178 30.07 25.10 -20.67
N MET A 179 29.57 26.05 -19.88
CA MET A 179 28.67 27.13 -20.33
C MET A 179 29.15 27.89 -21.59
N PRO A 180 30.44 28.25 -21.76
CA PRO A 180 30.91 28.94 -22.97
C PRO A 180 30.74 28.13 -24.27
N SER A 181 30.78 26.80 -24.18
CA SER A 181 30.56 25.89 -25.31
C SER A 181 29.07 25.60 -25.58
N VAL A 182 28.24 25.70 -24.54
CA VAL A 182 26.79 25.44 -24.58
C VAL A 182 25.99 26.64 -25.12
N TYR A 183 26.49 27.87 -24.93
CA TYR A 183 25.78 29.11 -25.30
C TYR A 183 26.03 29.65 -26.72
N GLY A 184 26.50 28.82 -27.67
CA GLY A 184 26.74 29.17 -29.07
C GLY A 184 26.40 30.62 -29.46
N SER A 185 27.37 31.53 -29.36
CA SER A 185 27.34 32.94 -29.77
C SER A 185 26.39 33.95 -29.09
N ALA A 186 25.69 33.64 -27.98
CA ALA A 186 24.91 34.64 -27.23
C ALA A 186 25.34 34.86 -25.76
N PRO A 187 26.61 35.24 -25.48
CA PRO A 187 27.00 35.72 -24.16
C PRO A 187 26.34 37.10 -23.89
N GLY A 188 25.39 37.15 -22.96
CA GLY A 188 24.77 38.40 -22.50
C GLY A 188 23.26 38.41 -22.27
N SER A 189 22.58 37.26 -22.32
CA SER A 189 21.17 37.22 -21.87
C SER A 189 21.08 37.56 -20.38
N VAL A 190 20.01 38.26 -19.99
CA VAL A 190 19.76 38.67 -18.59
C VAL A 190 19.75 37.45 -17.67
N GLU A 191 19.24 36.32 -18.17
CA GLU A 191 19.19 35.05 -17.46
C GLU A 191 20.55 34.39 -17.27
N ALA A 192 21.46 34.47 -18.25
CA ALA A 192 22.81 33.94 -18.12
C ALA A 192 23.65 34.75 -17.11
N LEU A 193 23.49 36.07 -17.12
CA LEU A 193 24.13 36.96 -16.13
C LEU A 193 23.58 36.73 -14.72
N ARG A 194 22.27 36.54 -14.59
CA ARG A 194 21.62 36.21 -13.31
C ARG A 194 22.09 34.86 -12.78
N LEU A 195 22.30 33.87 -13.65
CA LEU A 195 22.82 32.56 -13.25
C LEU A 195 24.28 32.66 -12.76
N ASP A 196 25.10 33.45 -13.44
CA ASP A 196 26.50 33.69 -13.03
C ASP A 196 26.58 34.39 -11.65
N GLU A 197 25.69 35.37 -11.42
CA GLU A 197 25.54 36.02 -10.12
C GLU A 197 25.07 35.05 -9.03
N GLN A 198 24.10 34.18 -9.31
CA GLN A 198 23.64 33.14 -8.38
C GLN A 198 24.75 32.12 -8.06
N LEU A 199 25.55 31.72 -9.05
CA LEU A 199 26.72 30.84 -8.86
C LEU A 199 27.79 31.52 -8.02
N HIS A 200 28.00 32.82 -8.20
CA HIS A 200 28.94 33.61 -7.42
C HIS A 200 28.51 33.71 -5.94
N GLU A 201 27.21 33.93 -5.67
CA GLU A 201 26.67 33.96 -4.31
C GLU A 201 26.71 32.60 -3.61
N LEU A 202 26.53 31.50 -4.37
CA LEU A 202 26.66 30.14 -3.84
C LEU A 202 28.07 29.81 -3.35
N ARG A 203 29.09 30.42 -3.96
CA ARG A 203 30.50 30.26 -3.55
C ARG A 203 30.81 30.96 -2.22
N LYS A 204 29.92 31.85 -1.74
CA LYS A 204 30.10 32.63 -0.50
C LYS A 204 29.40 32.01 0.71
N THR A 205 28.58 30.98 0.54
CA THR A 205 27.73 30.43 1.61
C THR A 205 28.45 29.32 2.39
N ASP A 206 28.59 29.48 3.71
CA ASP A 206 29.46 28.64 4.58
C ASP A 206 28.75 27.44 5.26
N THR A 207 27.44 27.23 5.09
CA THR A 207 26.72 26.12 5.75
C THR A 207 26.16 25.09 4.75
N ALA A 208 26.49 23.82 4.97
CA ALA A 208 26.19 22.72 4.04
C ALA A 208 24.70 22.58 3.65
N GLU A 209 23.78 22.86 4.59
CA GLU A 209 22.34 22.70 4.38
C GLU A 209 21.73 23.82 3.51
N ASN A 210 22.17 25.07 3.71
CA ASN A 210 21.82 26.20 2.83
C ASN A 210 22.43 26.03 1.44
N THR A 211 23.68 25.53 1.37
CA THR A 211 24.38 25.28 0.11
C THR A 211 23.65 24.23 -0.74
N ALA A 212 23.07 23.18 -0.15
CA ALA A 212 22.34 22.15 -0.90
C ALA A 212 21.02 22.68 -1.50
N ALA A 213 20.21 23.41 -0.73
CA ALA A 213 18.96 23.98 -1.22
C ALA A 213 19.20 25.08 -2.27
N GLN A 214 20.22 25.91 -2.06
CA GLN A 214 20.61 26.96 -3.01
C GLN A 214 21.24 26.34 -4.26
N ALA A 215 22.09 25.32 -4.15
CA ALA A 215 22.65 24.58 -5.28
C ALA A 215 21.56 23.96 -6.15
N ARG A 216 20.53 23.37 -5.53
CA ARG A 216 19.36 22.85 -6.27
C ARG A 216 18.63 23.95 -7.03
N ARG A 217 18.43 25.13 -6.43
CA ARG A 217 17.82 26.28 -7.13
C ARG A 217 18.65 26.72 -8.34
N VAL A 218 19.96 26.83 -8.19
CA VAL A 218 20.86 27.22 -9.27
C VAL A 218 20.93 26.17 -10.36
N LEU A 219 20.94 24.88 -10.02
CA LEU A 219 20.84 23.79 -10.99
C LEU A 219 19.50 23.83 -11.74
N ASN A 220 18.39 24.12 -11.06
CA ASN A 220 17.07 24.26 -11.69
C ASN A 220 17.03 25.47 -12.63
N ASP A 221 17.59 26.61 -12.24
CA ASP A 221 17.64 27.81 -13.08
C ASP A 221 18.58 27.62 -14.28
N ALA A 222 19.72 26.95 -14.09
CA ALA A 222 20.61 26.55 -15.18
C ALA A 222 19.93 25.62 -16.17
N ALA A 223 19.22 24.60 -15.67
CA ALA A 223 18.53 23.61 -16.49
C ALA A 223 17.42 24.24 -17.37
N LYS A 224 16.78 25.33 -16.93
CA LYS A 224 15.83 26.10 -17.76
C LYS A 224 16.50 26.77 -18.97
N LEU A 225 17.80 27.09 -18.87
CA LEU A 225 18.57 27.79 -19.90
C LEU A 225 19.35 26.84 -20.82
N MET A 226 19.50 25.58 -20.44
CA MET A 226 20.19 24.59 -21.29
C MET A 226 19.46 24.40 -22.62
N PRO A 227 20.15 24.12 -23.73
CA PRO A 227 19.51 23.55 -24.91
C PRO A 227 18.73 22.27 -24.53
N LEU A 228 17.56 22.07 -25.13
CA LEU A 228 16.68 20.97 -24.74
C LEU A 228 17.36 19.60 -24.90
N ASP A 229 18.12 19.40 -25.97
CA ASP A 229 18.92 18.20 -26.22
C ASP A 229 19.93 17.91 -25.10
N VAL A 230 20.61 18.94 -24.59
CA VAL A 230 21.56 18.82 -23.47
C VAL A 230 20.84 18.46 -22.18
N LEU A 231 19.71 19.12 -21.89
CA LEU A 231 18.89 18.83 -20.72
C LEU A 231 18.36 17.38 -20.77
N MET A 232 17.88 16.93 -21.92
CA MET A 232 17.35 15.58 -22.07
C MET A 232 18.42 14.50 -21.96
N ASP A 233 19.64 14.75 -22.45
CA ASP A 233 20.75 13.81 -22.25
C ASP A 233 21.15 13.75 -20.77
N ALA A 234 21.17 14.90 -20.06
CA ALA A 234 21.45 14.95 -18.64
C ALA A 234 20.39 14.20 -17.79
N VAL A 235 19.10 14.38 -18.12
CA VAL A 235 17.99 13.65 -17.50
C VAL A 235 18.13 12.15 -17.77
N ARG A 236 18.35 11.76 -19.05
CA ARG A 236 18.51 10.37 -19.47
C ARG A 236 19.64 9.66 -18.74
N ARG A 237 20.76 10.35 -18.51
CA ARG A 237 21.92 9.81 -17.77
C ARG A 237 21.74 9.83 -16.25
N GLY A 238 20.64 10.39 -15.73
CA GLY A 238 20.36 10.48 -14.31
C GLY A 238 21.25 11.49 -13.56
N TRP A 239 21.83 12.46 -14.28
CA TRP A 239 22.76 13.44 -13.72
C TRP A 239 22.07 14.55 -12.91
N LEU A 240 20.79 14.76 -13.18
CA LEU A 240 19.94 15.69 -12.45
C LEU A 240 18.97 14.89 -11.57
N GLY A 241 18.87 15.27 -10.30
CA GLY A 241 17.95 14.62 -9.35
C GLY A 241 16.50 14.67 -9.84
N LEU A 242 15.72 13.63 -9.54
CA LEU A 242 14.34 13.46 -10.00
C LEU A 242 13.43 14.69 -9.76
N ASP A 243 13.59 15.38 -8.64
CA ASP A 243 12.82 16.58 -8.31
C ASP A 243 13.29 17.82 -9.09
N ALA A 244 14.62 17.96 -9.26
CA ALA A 244 15.23 19.05 -10.03
C ALA A 244 14.84 18.98 -11.52
N ASN A 245 14.67 17.77 -12.05
CA ASN A 245 14.26 17.52 -13.43
C ASN A 245 12.91 18.14 -13.76
N LEU A 246 11.92 17.95 -12.87
CA LEU A 246 10.55 18.31 -13.19
C LEU A 246 10.32 19.82 -13.18
N ASP A 247 10.83 20.52 -12.17
CA ASP A 247 10.67 21.98 -12.05
C ASP A 247 11.37 22.73 -13.19
N ALA A 248 12.57 22.27 -13.56
CA ALA A 248 13.31 22.85 -14.67
C ALA A 248 12.58 22.66 -16.00
N ILE A 249 12.07 21.45 -16.24
CA ILE A 249 11.33 21.10 -17.46
C ILE A 249 9.98 21.83 -17.54
N GLN A 250 9.24 21.94 -16.44
CA GLN A 250 7.95 22.65 -16.39
C GLN A 250 8.08 24.15 -16.67
N GLY A 251 9.21 24.76 -16.29
CA GLY A 251 9.46 26.19 -16.51
C GLY A 251 9.81 26.56 -17.95
N ARG A 252 10.00 25.57 -18.84
CA ARG A 252 10.48 25.78 -20.20
C ARG A 252 9.37 26.15 -21.17
N ARG A 253 9.48 27.35 -21.74
CA ARG A 253 8.54 27.83 -22.78
C ARG A 253 8.63 27.03 -24.08
N ASP A 254 9.80 26.53 -24.42
CA ASP A 254 10.02 25.72 -25.63
C ASP A 254 9.41 24.32 -25.54
N LEU A 255 9.03 23.86 -24.35
CA LEU A 255 8.27 22.61 -24.15
C LEU A 255 6.76 22.83 -24.02
N GLN A 256 6.28 24.07 -24.13
CA GLN A 256 4.85 24.37 -24.04
C GLN A 256 4.10 24.03 -25.34
N SER A 257 4.79 23.80 -26.46
CA SER A 257 4.14 23.30 -27.66
C SER A 257 4.00 21.78 -27.62
N PRO A 258 2.88 21.21 -28.12
CA PRO A 258 2.68 19.77 -28.15
C PRO A 258 3.73 19.01 -28.98
N GLU A 259 4.23 19.61 -30.06
CA GLU A 259 5.28 19.01 -30.91
C GLU A 259 6.60 18.89 -30.15
N ALA A 260 6.95 19.91 -29.38
CA ALA A 260 8.16 19.88 -28.56
C ALA A 260 8.02 18.89 -27.40
N ALA A 261 6.84 18.83 -26.77
CA ALA A 261 6.55 17.83 -25.74
C ALA A 261 6.63 16.39 -26.29
N LEU A 262 6.17 16.14 -27.53
CA LEU A 262 6.28 14.84 -28.16
C LEU A 262 7.74 14.47 -28.47
N ALA A 263 8.49 15.38 -29.11
CA ALA A 263 9.91 15.17 -29.40
C ALA A 263 10.73 14.94 -28.11
N ALA A 264 10.37 15.63 -27.03
CA ALA A 264 10.92 15.42 -25.70
C ALA A 264 10.59 14.02 -25.16
N LEU A 265 9.32 13.59 -25.26
CA LEU A 265 8.87 12.29 -24.78
C LEU A 265 9.58 11.14 -25.50
N GLU A 266 9.70 11.22 -26.82
CA GLU A 266 10.40 10.23 -27.64
C GLU A 266 11.87 10.06 -27.26
N ARG A 267 12.53 11.12 -26.78
CA ARG A 267 13.92 11.06 -26.33
C ARG A 267 14.08 10.47 -24.93
N VAL A 268 13.08 10.65 -24.07
CA VAL A 268 13.18 10.34 -22.62
C VAL A 268 12.59 8.99 -22.25
N VAL A 269 11.63 8.51 -23.03
CA VAL A 269 10.96 7.21 -22.81
C VAL A 269 10.73 6.43 -24.11
N GLY A 270 11.46 6.76 -25.17
CA GLY A 270 11.27 6.16 -26.49
C GLY A 270 11.57 4.66 -26.57
N PRO A 271 11.25 4.03 -27.72
CA PRO A 271 11.36 2.58 -27.92
C PRO A 271 12.77 2.01 -27.85
N THR A 272 13.79 2.86 -27.91
CA THR A 272 15.19 2.46 -27.79
C THR A 272 15.67 2.34 -26.34
N MET A 273 14.82 2.64 -25.34
CA MET A 273 15.22 2.71 -23.94
C MET A 273 14.97 1.40 -23.19
N SER A 274 15.90 1.05 -22.30
CA SER A 274 15.74 -0.10 -21.42
C SER A 274 14.68 0.19 -20.33
N PRO A 275 14.03 -0.85 -19.78
CA PRO A 275 13.04 -0.67 -18.71
C PRO A 275 13.56 0.13 -17.50
N GLY A 276 14.84 -0.04 -17.15
CA GLY A 276 15.46 0.71 -16.04
C GLY A 276 15.70 2.19 -16.34
N GLU A 277 15.88 2.57 -17.61
CA GLU A 277 15.95 3.97 -18.02
C GLU A 277 14.57 4.63 -18.03
N VAL A 278 13.54 3.91 -18.49
CA VAL A 278 12.15 4.37 -18.44
C VAL A 278 11.74 4.67 -17.00
N GLN A 279 12.06 3.78 -16.06
CA GLN A 279 11.73 3.96 -14.64
C GLN A 279 12.44 5.18 -14.03
N ARG A 280 13.70 5.44 -14.39
CA ARG A 280 14.42 6.65 -13.94
C ARG A 280 13.76 7.95 -14.44
N ASN A 281 13.10 7.88 -15.59
CA ASN A 281 12.49 9.04 -16.22
C ASN A 281 10.97 9.13 -16.03
N GLU A 282 10.38 8.26 -15.20
CA GLU A 282 8.93 8.12 -15.07
C GLU A 282 8.22 9.45 -14.79
N ARG A 283 8.74 10.27 -13.87
CA ARG A 283 8.12 11.56 -13.50
C ARG A 283 8.07 12.55 -14.66
N VAL A 284 9.17 12.68 -15.40
CA VAL A 284 9.28 13.56 -16.56
C VAL A 284 8.37 13.06 -17.68
N GLY A 285 8.40 11.74 -17.94
CA GLY A 285 7.52 11.10 -18.92
C GLY A 285 6.05 11.36 -18.61
N ARG A 286 5.63 11.20 -17.35
CA ARG A 286 4.24 11.45 -16.92
C ARG A 286 3.83 12.90 -17.12
N TRP A 287 4.70 13.87 -16.82
CA TRP A 287 4.39 15.28 -17.09
C TRP A 287 4.22 15.55 -18.58
N LEU A 288 5.16 15.10 -19.43
CA LEU A 288 5.07 15.25 -20.89
C LEU A 288 3.79 14.62 -21.45
N ILE A 289 3.41 13.42 -20.99
CA ILE A 289 2.16 12.77 -21.36
C ILE A 289 0.94 13.63 -20.99
N ARG A 290 0.96 14.31 -19.84
CA ARG A 290 -0.14 15.19 -19.41
C ARG A 290 -0.25 16.45 -20.25
N GLU A 291 0.87 17.03 -20.68
CA GLU A 291 0.87 18.15 -21.62
C GLU A 291 0.28 17.74 -22.98
N LEU A 292 0.73 16.60 -23.52
CA LEU A 292 0.19 16.03 -24.76
C LEU A 292 -1.31 15.72 -24.66
N ARG A 293 -1.73 15.21 -23.49
CA ARG A 293 -3.14 14.98 -23.16
C ARG A 293 -3.94 16.26 -23.13
N ALA A 294 -3.45 17.31 -22.46
CA ALA A 294 -4.12 18.60 -22.36
C ALA A 294 -4.31 19.24 -23.74
N ALA A 295 -3.32 19.09 -24.61
CA ALA A 295 -3.35 19.56 -25.99
C ALA A 295 -4.14 18.66 -26.96
N ARG A 296 -4.57 17.47 -26.54
CA ARG A 296 -5.19 16.44 -27.40
C ARG A 296 -4.37 16.15 -28.67
N HIS A 297 -3.04 16.07 -28.53
CA HIS A 297 -2.12 16.02 -29.67
C HIS A 297 -2.09 14.64 -30.35
N GLU A 298 -2.87 14.47 -31.43
CA GLU A 298 -2.97 13.22 -32.19
C GLU A 298 -1.63 12.61 -32.66
N PRO A 299 -0.63 13.40 -33.11
CA PRO A 299 0.66 12.84 -33.52
C PRO A 299 1.36 12.01 -32.42
N ALA A 300 1.01 12.20 -31.15
CA ALA A 300 1.55 11.44 -30.04
C ALA A 300 1.02 10.00 -29.93
N ILE A 301 -0.06 9.64 -30.64
CA ILE A 301 -0.72 8.32 -30.51
C ILE A 301 0.25 7.13 -30.64
N PRO A 302 1.18 7.06 -31.62
CA PRO A 302 2.10 5.93 -31.75
C PRO A 302 3.00 5.76 -30.52
N VAL A 303 3.54 6.87 -29.99
CA VAL A 303 4.40 6.87 -28.80
C VAL A 303 3.61 6.49 -27.56
N LEU A 304 2.43 7.08 -27.36
CA LEU A 304 1.57 6.74 -26.22
C LEU A 304 1.14 5.27 -26.25
N SER A 305 0.82 4.72 -27.43
CA SER A 305 0.50 3.30 -27.61
C SER A 305 1.70 2.39 -27.32
N TYR A 306 2.92 2.80 -27.69
CA TYR A 306 4.14 2.11 -27.30
C TYR A 306 4.31 2.10 -25.78
N LEU A 307 4.25 3.27 -25.13
CA LEU A 307 4.41 3.41 -23.68
C LEU A 307 3.39 2.59 -22.90
N ALA A 308 2.12 2.60 -23.35
CA ALA A 308 1.06 1.81 -22.74
C ALA A 308 1.32 0.29 -22.76
N ARG A 309 2.12 -0.20 -23.72
CA ARG A 309 2.43 -1.64 -23.87
C ARG A 309 3.77 -2.03 -23.25
N ALA A 310 4.74 -1.13 -23.29
CA ALA A 310 6.14 -1.45 -22.99
C ALA A 310 6.60 -1.00 -21.60
N CYS A 311 5.92 -0.01 -21.00
CA CYS A 311 6.38 0.60 -19.76
C CYS A 311 5.73 -0.03 -18.52
N ASP A 312 6.28 0.30 -17.36
CA ASP A 312 5.69 -0.06 -16.08
C ASP A 312 4.28 0.54 -15.89
N ARG A 313 3.68 0.17 -14.76
CA ARG A 313 2.30 0.48 -14.44
C ARG A 313 1.97 1.98 -14.48
N LEU A 314 2.82 2.85 -13.94
CA LEU A 314 2.44 4.26 -13.73
C LEU A 314 2.51 5.06 -15.03
N LEU A 315 3.56 4.87 -15.82
CA LEU A 315 3.71 5.56 -17.10
C LEU A 315 2.73 5.00 -18.15
N GLY A 316 2.51 3.68 -18.16
CA GLY A 316 1.54 3.03 -19.03
C GLY A 316 0.10 3.47 -18.76
N GLU A 317 -0.30 3.61 -17.47
CA GLU A 317 -1.62 4.13 -17.09
C GLU A 317 -1.87 5.56 -17.59
N GLU A 318 -0.89 6.46 -17.43
CA GLU A 318 -1.02 7.85 -17.90
C GLU A 318 -1.08 7.93 -19.42
N ALA A 319 -0.34 7.07 -20.13
CA ALA A 319 -0.40 6.99 -21.59
C ALA A 319 -1.78 6.53 -22.09
N LEU A 320 -2.41 5.56 -21.42
CA LEU A 320 -3.79 5.15 -21.73
C LEU A 320 -4.79 6.27 -21.46
N GLU A 321 -4.67 6.99 -20.35
CA GLU A 321 -5.51 8.17 -20.09
C GLU A 321 -5.33 9.24 -21.19
N ALA A 322 -4.10 9.51 -21.60
CA ALA A 322 -3.82 10.46 -22.69
C ALA A 322 -4.46 10.03 -24.02
N LEU A 323 -4.32 8.76 -24.41
CA LEU A 323 -4.96 8.22 -25.61
C LEU A 323 -6.49 8.40 -25.60
N PHE A 324 -7.13 8.24 -24.44
CA PHE A 324 -8.57 8.46 -24.32
C PHE A 324 -8.97 9.93 -24.45
N HIS A 325 -8.21 10.82 -23.82
CA HIS A 325 -8.51 12.25 -23.80
C HIS A 325 -8.21 12.97 -25.13
N ILE A 326 -7.33 12.40 -25.96
CA ILE A 326 -7.18 12.83 -27.37
C ILE A 326 -8.53 12.72 -28.09
N GLY A 327 -9.30 11.65 -27.82
CA GLY A 327 -10.71 11.58 -28.17
C GLY A 327 -11.01 11.33 -29.64
N THR A 328 -10.11 10.65 -30.36
CA THR A 328 -10.29 10.35 -31.78
C THR A 328 -10.44 8.85 -32.00
N GLU A 329 -11.06 8.45 -33.12
CA GLU A 329 -11.20 7.03 -33.45
C GLU A 329 -9.85 6.31 -33.43
N ARG A 330 -8.82 6.95 -34.01
CA ARG A 330 -7.46 6.43 -34.03
C ARG A 330 -6.88 6.25 -32.62
N SER A 331 -7.09 7.22 -31.73
CA SER A 331 -6.55 7.15 -30.37
C SER A 331 -7.28 6.10 -29.52
N TYR A 332 -8.59 5.94 -29.70
CA TYR A 332 -9.36 4.89 -29.03
C TYR A 332 -8.98 3.49 -29.52
N ARG A 333 -8.79 3.27 -30.83
CA ARG A 333 -8.30 1.98 -31.34
C ARG A 333 -6.91 1.65 -30.78
N ALA A 334 -6.00 2.61 -30.82
CA ALA A 334 -4.65 2.45 -30.26
C ALA A 334 -4.67 2.16 -28.75
N LEU A 335 -5.63 2.74 -28.02
CA LEU A 335 -5.86 2.44 -26.61
C LEU A 335 -6.29 0.99 -26.41
N LEU A 336 -7.32 0.55 -27.14
CA LEU A 336 -7.86 -0.81 -27.03
C LEU A 336 -6.83 -1.87 -27.37
N ASP A 337 -6.03 -1.65 -28.42
CA ASP A 337 -4.95 -2.56 -28.83
C ASP A 337 -3.83 -2.68 -27.79
N SER A 338 -3.67 -1.67 -26.91
CA SER A 338 -2.66 -1.67 -25.85
C SER A 338 -3.10 -2.39 -24.57
N ILE A 339 -4.40 -2.66 -24.41
CA ILE A 339 -4.95 -3.26 -23.18
C ILE A 339 -4.42 -4.67 -22.89
N PRO A 340 -4.34 -5.61 -23.86
CA PRO A 340 -3.88 -6.97 -23.56
C PRO A 340 -2.47 -7.00 -22.98
N ALA A 341 -1.58 -6.11 -23.45
CA ALA A 341 -0.22 -5.98 -22.93
C ALA A 341 -0.24 -5.53 -21.47
N LEU A 342 -1.04 -4.52 -21.13
CA LEU A 342 -1.18 -4.01 -19.76
C LEU A 342 -1.62 -5.11 -18.78
N PHE A 343 -2.57 -5.95 -19.20
CA PHE A 343 -3.03 -7.09 -18.38
C PHE A 343 -2.01 -8.22 -18.27
N SER A 344 -1.09 -8.35 -19.23
CA SER A 344 -0.04 -9.37 -19.19
C SER A 344 1.11 -9.01 -18.24
N VAL A 345 1.35 -7.71 -18.04
CA VAL A 345 2.45 -7.18 -17.21
C VAL A 345 2.12 -7.24 -15.71
N THR A 346 0.84 -7.28 -15.33
CA THR A 346 0.40 -7.20 -13.91
C THR A 346 0.52 -8.49 -13.08
N ARG A 347 1.46 -9.40 -13.37
CA ARG A 347 1.60 -10.66 -12.62
C ARG A 347 1.94 -10.49 -11.12
N VAL A 348 2.27 -9.28 -10.63
CA VAL A 348 2.81 -9.06 -9.26
C VAL A 348 2.14 -7.88 -8.50
N GLY A 349 0.87 -7.55 -8.73
CA GLY A 349 0.20 -6.53 -7.89
C GLY A 349 -1.30 -6.37 -8.13
N PRO A 350 -2.04 -5.74 -7.19
CA PRO A 350 -3.48 -5.53 -7.34
C PRO A 350 -3.76 -4.72 -8.63
N PRO A 351 -4.72 -5.13 -9.46
CA PRO A 351 -4.84 -4.74 -10.87
C PRO A 351 -5.06 -3.24 -11.12
N VAL A 352 -4.93 -2.89 -12.40
CA VAL A 352 -4.98 -1.54 -12.98
C VAL A 352 -6.38 -0.91 -12.89
N TYR A 353 -6.79 -0.45 -11.71
CA TYR A 353 -8.11 0.14 -11.48
C TYR A 353 -8.43 1.33 -12.41
N ARG A 354 -7.42 2.09 -12.84
CA ARG A 354 -7.63 3.32 -13.63
C ARG A 354 -7.78 3.09 -15.13
N SER A 355 -7.14 2.07 -15.70
CA SER A 355 -7.15 1.88 -17.16
C SER A 355 -8.42 1.19 -17.67
N ILE A 356 -9.01 0.28 -16.87
CA ILE A 356 -10.22 -0.44 -17.25
C ILE A 356 -11.35 0.54 -17.57
N PRO A 357 -11.64 1.55 -16.73
CA PRO A 357 -12.70 2.49 -17.06
C PRO A 357 -12.47 3.29 -18.33
N VAL A 358 -11.21 3.64 -18.59
CA VAL A 358 -10.80 4.38 -19.78
C VAL A 358 -11.00 3.54 -21.04
N ALA A 359 -10.59 2.27 -21.00
CA ALA A 359 -10.80 1.30 -22.06
C ALA A 359 -12.28 1.07 -22.41
N VAL A 360 -13.11 0.89 -21.39
CA VAL A 360 -14.54 0.67 -21.58
C VAL A 360 -15.20 1.87 -22.23
N ARG A 361 -14.89 3.09 -21.74
CA ARG A 361 -15.40 4.32 -22.35
C ARG A 361 -14.88 4.51 -23.79
N ALA A 362 -13.64 4.13 -24.09
CA ALA A 362 -13.12 4.15 -25.46
C ALA A 362 -13.88 3.17 -26.39
N ALA A 363 -14.15 1.95 -25.92
CA ALA A 363 -14.94 0.97 -26.68
C ALA A 363 -16.37 1.47 -26.94
N ILE A 364 -17.02 2.06 -25.93
CA ILE A 364 -18.35 2.67 -26.06
C ILE A 364 -18.31 3.88 -27.01
N ALA A 365 -17.30 4.73 -26.93
CA ALA A 365 -17.18 5.89 -27.81
C ALA A 365 -16.96 5.52 -29.29
N LEU A 366 -16.23 4.43 -29.55
CA LEU A 366 -15.99 3.92 -30.90
C LEU A 366 -17.21 3.29 -31.55
N ASP A 367 -17.89 2.43 -30.81
CA ASP A 367 -19.07 1.71 -31.31
C ASP A 367 -20.01 1.45 -30.13
N PRO A 368 -20.91 2.42 -29.81
CA PRO A 368 -21.84 2.27 -28.70
C PRO A 368 -22.68 0.99 -28.82
N GLY A 369 -23.08 0.62 -30.05
CA GLY A 369 -23.95 -0.52 -30.33
C GLY A 369 -23.25 -1.88 -30.33
N SER A 370 -21.92 -1.91 -30.45
CA SER A 370 -21.14 -3.16 -30.37
C SER A 370 -19.99 -3.17 -29.37
N SER A 371 -19.99 -2.25 -28.41
CA SER A 371 -18.94 -2.16 -27.38
C SER A 371 -18.74 -3.46 -26.60
N THR A 372 -19.79 -4.26 -26.37
CA THR A 372 -19.62 -5.59 -25.76
C THR A 372 -18.87 -6.57 -26.64
N ARG A 373 -18.94 -6.45 -27.97
CA ARG A 373 -18.17 -7.32 -28.91
C ARG A 373 -16.68 -7.03 -28.77
N THR A 374 -16.31 -5.76 -28.69
CA THR A 374 -14.93 -5.31 -28.46
C THR A 374 -14.38 -5.82 -27.14
N LEU A 375 -15.25 -6.01 -26.13
CA LEU A 375 -14.89 -6.50 -24.81
C LEU A 375 -15.30 -7.96 -24.56
N ALA A 376 -15.74 -8.70 -25.60
CA ALA A 376 -16.37 -10.02 -25.44
C ALA A 376 -15.43 -11.02 -24.77
N ASP A 377 -14.13 -10.94 -25.08
CA ASP A 377 -13.09 -11.76 -24.47
C ASP A 377 -13.00 -11.61 -22.95
N TYR A 378 -13.48 -10.50 -22.36
CA TYR A 378 -13.52 -10.32 -20.90
C TYR A 378 -14.73 -10.97 -20.24
N PHE A 379 -15.74 -11.31 -21.03
CA PHE A 379 -16.99 -11.93 -20.59
C PHE A 379 -17.12 -13.39 -21.05
N ASP A 380 -16.05 -13.95 -21.61
CA ASP A 380 -15.97 -15.37 -21.92
C ASP A 380 -16.35 -16.20 -20.67
N PRO A 381 -17.33 -17.12 -20.76
CA PRO A 381 -17.80 -17.88 -19.60
C PRO A 381 -16.68 -18.60 -18.85
N ALA A 382 -15.70 -19.20 -19.56
CA ALA A 382 -14.59 -19.90 -18.92
C ALA A 382 -13.67 -18.94 -18.15
N ARG A 383 -13.52 -17.70 -18.61
CA ARG A 383 -12.82 -16.66 -17.84
C ARG A 383 -13.62 -16.19 -16.63
N LEU A 384 -14.94 -16.04 -16.75
CA LEU A 384 -15.82 -15.66 -15.63
C LEU A 384 -15.88 -16.73 -14.53
N GLU A 385 -15.48 -17.98 -14.80
CA GLU A 385 -15.29 -19.00 -13.78
C GLU A 385 -14.04 -18.75 -12.91
N THR A 386 -13.06 -18.01 -13.41
CA THR A 386 -11.85 -17.63 -12.65
C THR A 386 -12.09 -16.39 -11.77
N ARG A 387 -11.39 -16.30 -10.63
CA ARG A 387 -11.41 -15.10 -9.76
C ARG A 387 -10.99 -13.85 -10.53
N GLU A 388 -9.99 -13.97 -11.39
CA GLU A 388 -9.46 -12.87 -12.19
C GLU A 388 -10.46 -12.38 -13.25
N GLY A 389 -11.11 -13.28 -13.98
CA GLY A 389 -12.12 -12.90 -14.96
C GLY A 389 -13.34 -12.23 -14.32
N ARG A 390 -13.83 -12.74 -13.18
CA ARG A 390 -14.89 -12.06 -12.40
C ARG A 390 -14.50 -10.65 -11.98
N PHE A 391 -13.31 -10.52 -11.39
CA PHE A 391 -12.80 -9.23 -10.97
C PHE A 391 -12.71 -8.23 -12.12
N ARG A 392 -12.25 -8.67 -13.30
CA ARG A 392 -12.19 -7.81 -14.50
C ARG A 392 -13.59 -7.41 -14.98
N ALA A 393 -14.53 -8.35 -15.03
CA ALA A 393 -15.91 -8.09 -15.43
C ALA A 393 -16.61 -7.09 -14.50
N GLU A 394 -16.38 -7.18 -13.19
CA GLU A 394 -16.85 -6.20 -12.20
C GLU A 394 -16.37 -4.79 -12.53
N HIS A 395 -15.07 -4.61 -12.75
CA HIS A 395 -14.50 -3.30 -13.07
C HIS A 395 -15.01 -2.72 -14.37
N ILE A 396 -15.19 -3.60 -15.36
CA ILE A 396 -15.76 -3.22 -16.64
C ILE A 396 -17.20 -2.73 -16.46
N LEU A 397 -18.03 -3.45 -15.71
CA LEU A 397 -19.42 -3.04 -15.43
C LEU A 397 -19.48 -1.70 -14.69
N MET A 398 -18.67 -1.52 -13.64
CA MET A 398 -18.63 -0.25 -12.88
C MET A 398 -18.29 0.95 -13.78
N ALA A 399 -17.40 0.75 -14.75
CA ALA A 399 -16.98 1.78 -15.67
C ALA A 399 -17.99 2.11 -16.78
N SER A 400 -18.83 1.14 -17.11
CA SER A 400 -19.65 1.15 -18.31
C SER A 400 -20.95 1.99 -18.17
N LYS A 401 -21.26 2.54 -16.99
CA LYS A 401 -22.56 3.21 -16.73
C LYS A 401 -23.03 4.20 -17.83
N PRO A 402 -22.19 5.06 -18.44
CA PRO A 402 -22.63 5.90 -19.55
C PRO A 402 -22.56 5.17 -20.91
N GLY A 403 -23.66 5.16 -21.67
CA GLY A 403 -23.69 4.75 -23.08
C GLY A 403 -23.88 3.26 -23.36
N VAL A 404 -23.94 2.41 -22.34
CA VAL A 404 -24.22 0.96 -22.47
C VAL A 404 -25.65 0.62 -22.90
N GLU A 405 -26.59 1.56 -22.75
CA GLU A 405 -27.98 1.39 -23.18
C GLU A 405 -28.08 1.08 -24.68
N ALA A 406 -27.08 1.51 -25.46
CA ALA A 406 -26.98 1.25 -26.89
C ALA A 406 -26.65 -0.22 -27.23
N ASP A 407 -26.11 -1.01 -26.30
CA ASP A 407 -25.77 -2.42 -26.50
C ASP A 407 -26.43 -3.31 -25.41
N PRO A 408 -27.59 -3.91 -25.71
CA PRO A 408 -28.38 -4.65 -24.72
C PRO A 408 -27.67 -5.90 -24.15
N ARG A 409 -26.57 -6.35 -24.75
CA ARG A 409 -25.77 -7.48 -24.26
C ARG A 409 -25.08 -7.16 -22.93
N TRP A 410 -24.90 -5.88 -22.59
CA TRP A 410 -24.42 -5.48 -21.27
C TRP A 410 -25.33 -5.97 -20.14
N PHE A 411 -26.64 -6.01 -20.38
CA PHE A 411 -27.58 -6.58 -19.43
C PHE A 411 -27.38 -8.09 -19.29
N ASP A 412 -27.17 -8.81 -20.39
CA ASP A 412 -26.96 -10.25 -20.35
C ASP A 412 -25.68 -10.60 -19.55
N VAL A 413 -24.60 -9.83 -19.75
CA VAL A 413 -23.37 -9.91 -18.93
C VAL A 413 -23.65 -9.64 -17.45
N ALA A 414 -24.35 -8.56 -17.12
CA ALA A 414 -24.66 -8.25 -15.73
C ALA A 414 -25.52 -9.35 -15.09
N THR A 415 -26.52 -9.88 -15.83
CA THR A 415 -27.37 -10.96 -15.31
C THR A 415 -26.61 -12.26 -15.06
N SER A 416 -25.62 -12.62 -15.90
CA SER A 416 -24.81 -13.83 -15.67
C SER A 416 -23.97 -13.75 -14.39
N LEU A 417 -23.60 -12.53 -13.99
CA LEU A 417 -22.85 -12.25 -12.76
C LEU A 417 -23.71 -12.23 -11.49
N LEU A 418 -25.04 -12.22 -11.60
CA LEU A 418 -25.95 -12.22 -10.46
C LEU A 418 -25.92 -13.53 -9.65
N GLY A 419 -25.33 -14.61 -10.16
CA GLY A 419 -25.17 -15.87 -9.41
C GLY A 419 -23.98 -15.90 -8.45
N GLY A 420 -22.98 -15.03 -8.66
CA GLY A 420 -21.65 -15.18 -8.05
C GLY A 420 -21.30 -14.16 -6.97
N THR A 421 -19.98 -14.04 -6.72
CA THR A 421 -19.38 -13.02 -5.84
C THR A 421 -19.54 -11.60 -6.38
N SER A 422 -19.74 -11.47 -7.70
CA SER A 422 -19.89 -10.21 -8.45
C SER A 422 -21.31 -9.62 -8.40
N PHE A 423 -22.20 -10.23 -7.62
CA PHE A 423 -23.61 -9.84 -7.53
C PHE A 423 -23.81 -8.36 -7.25
N TYR A 424 -23.04 -7.77 -6.33
CA TYR A 424 -23.23 -6.36 -5.93
C TYR A 424 -22.97 -5.40 -7.08
N VAL A 425 -21.89 -5.64 -7.84
CA VAL A 425 -21.52 -4.80 -8.99
C VAL A 425 -22.51 -4.97 -10.13
N ALA A 426 -22.90 -6.22 -10.42
CA ALA A 426 -23.94 -6.51 -11.41
C ALA A 426 -25.27 -5.85 -11.06
N ARG A 427 -25.67 -5.92 -9.79
CA ARG A 427 -26.88 -5.27 -9.30
C ARG A 427 -26.79 -3.75 -9.38
N GLU A 428 -25.68 -3.16 -8.93
CA GLU A 428 -25.48 -1.71 -8.99
C GLU A 428 -25.54 -1.21 -10.44
N PHE A 429 -24.92 -1.95 -11.36
CA PHE A 429 -25.04 -1.71 -12.80
C PHE A 429 -26.50 -1.74 -13.23
N LEU A 430 -27.21 -2.84 -12.98
CA LEU A 430 -28.62 -2.99 -13.39
C LEU A 430 -29.54 -1.93 -12.77
N SER A 431 -29.28 -1.51 -11.52
CA SER A 431 -30.10 -0.52 -10.81
C SER A 431 -30.04 0.89 -11.42
N ALA A 432 -29.06 1.17 -12.27
CA ALA A 432 -28.92 2.45 -12.95
C ALA A 432 -29.87 2.59 -14.17
N PHE A 433 -30.55 1.52 -14.58
CA PHE A 433 -31.37 1.49 -15.79
C PHE A 433 -32.87 1.39 -15.48
N ASP A 434 -33.68 1.64 -16.51
CA ASP A 434 -35.13 1.51 -16.45
C ASP A 434 -35.54 0.09 -15.96
N PRO A 435 -36.40 -0.02 -14.93
CA PRO A 435 -36.80 -1.31 -14.37
C PRO A 435 -37.44 -2.28 -15.37
N ALA A 436 -38.17 -1.80 -16.39
CA ALA A 436 -38.78 -2.69 -17.38
C ALA A 436 -37.71 -3.32 -18.28
N THR A 437 -36.69 -2.54 -18.66
CA THR A 437 -35.52 -3.04 -19.41
C THR A 437 -34.78 -4.12 -18.64
N VAL A 438 -34.55 -3.90 -17.34
CA VAL A 438 -33.87 -4.88 -16.49
C VAL A 438 -34.70 -6.14 -16.30
N ARG A 439 -36.00 -6.03 -16.02
CA ARG A 439 -36.90 -7.20 -15.91
C ARG A 439 -36.90 -8.04 -17.18
N ALA A 440 -36.91 -7.39 -18.35
CA ALA A 440 -36.81 -8.09 -19.62
C ALA A 440 -35.48 -8.86 -19.74
N ALA A 441 -34.37 -8.27 -19.31
CA ALA A 441 -33.07 -8.95 -19.29
C ALA A 441 -33.02 -10.12 -18.30
N LEU A 442 -33.53 -9.94 -17.08
CA LEU A 442 -33.63 -11.01 -16.07
C LEU A 442 -34.47 -12.18 -16.59
N ALA A 443 -35.60 -11.88 -17.25
CA ALA A 443 -36.46 -12.89 -17.85
C ALA A 443 -35.76 -13.64 -18.98
N ARG A 444 -35.05 -12.95 -19.88
CA ARG A 444 -34.26 -13.60 -20.94
C ARG A 444 -33.16 -14.50 -20.39
N ALA A 445 -32.50 -14.06 -19.31
CA ALA A 445 -31.46 -14.84 -18.64
C ALA A 445 -32.02 -16.01 -17.80
N GLY A 446 -33.34 -16.13 -17.67
CA GLY A 446 -33.97 -17.13 -16.80
C GLY A 446 -33.60 -16.94 -15.33
N TYR A 447 -33.24 -15.72 -14.92
CA TYR A 447 -32.85 -15.43 -13.54
C TYR A 447 -34.05 -15.67 -12.63
N LYS A 448 -33.90 -16.63 -11.71
CA LYS A 448 -34.82 -16.83 -10.60
C LYS A 448 -34.16 -16.24 -9.35
N PRO A 449 -34.83 -15.33 -8.62
CA PRO A 449 -34.35 -14.91 -7.32
C PRO A 449 -34.09 -16.16 -6.47
N PRO A 450 -32.98 -16.22 -5.71
CA PRO A 450 -32.75 -17.34 -4.82
C PRO A 450 -33.96 -17.44 -3.86
N GLU A 451 -34.63 -18.59 -3.85
CA GLU A 451 -35.65 -18.84 -2.86
C GLU A 451 -35.02 -18.71 -1.47
N PRO A 452 -35.70 -18.05 -0.51
CA PRO A 452 -35.26 -18.05 0.87
C PRO A 452 -35.08 -19.51 1.31
N THR A 453 -33.86 -19.91 1.65
CA THR A 453 -33.61 -21.25 2.18
C THR A 453 -34.43 -21.36 3.46
N ALA A 454 -35.45 -22.22 3.46
CA ALA A 454 -36.20 -22.50 4.68
C ALA A 454 -35.21 -23.03 5.73
N PRO A 455 -35.32 -22.57 7.00
CA PRO A 455 -34.45 -23.05 8.06
C PRO A 455 -34.58 -24.56 8.20
N ARG A 456 -33.45 -25.25 8.39
CA ARG A 456 -33.45 -26.71 8.59
C ARG A 456 -33.79 -26.98 10.05
N LEU A 457 -34.95 -27.60 10.27
CA LEU A 457 -35.36 -28.04 11.60
C LEU A 457 -34.66 -29.36 11.94
N HIS A 458 -33.86 -29.37 13.00
CA HIS A 458 -33.34 -30.59 13.60
C HIS A 458 -34.16 -30.93 14.86
N PRO A 459 -34.53 -32.21 15.10
CA PRO A 459 -35.22 -32.59 16.31
C PRO A 459 -34.35 -32.30 17.54
N LEU A 460 -34.90 -31.52 18.47
CA LEU A 460 -34.17 -31.01 19.62
C LEU A 460 -34.19 -31.98 20.81
N PRO A 461 -33.07 -32.07 21.57
CA PRO A 461 -33.10 -32.62 22.91
C PRO A 461 -33.95 -31.72 23.84
N ALA A 462 -34.49 -32.28 24.93
CA ALA A 462 -35.14 -31.49 25.97
C ALA A 462 -34.18 -30.38 26.45
N ALA A 463 -34.68 -29.14 26.56
CA ALA A 463 -33.88 -27.98 26.92
C ALA A 463 -33.09 -28.25 28.21
N PRO A 464 -31.76 -28.40 28.12
CA PRO A 464 -30.91 -28.65 29.27
C PRO A 464 -30.76 -27.35 30.06
N ARG A 465 -30.55 -27.44 31.38
CA ARG A 465 -30.44 -26.30 32.31
C ARG A 465 -29.18 -25.44 32.08
N TRP A 466 -29.04 -24.85 30.90
CA TRP A 466 -27.89 -24.06 30.46
C TRP A 466 -27.70 -22.82 31.32
N LEU A 467 -28.77 -22.14 31.73
CA LEU A 467 -28.63 -20.94 32.56
C LEU A 467 -28.00 -21.28 33.92
N GLU A 468 -28.47 -22.34 34.56
CA GLU A 468 -27.92 -22.83 35.85
C GLU A 468 -26.43 -23.16 35.72
N ARG A 469 -26.04 -23.89 34.66
CA ARG A 469 -24.63 -24.23 34.37
C ARG A 469 -23.78 -23.01 34.04
N TYR A 470 -24.32 -22.07 33.26
CA TYR A 470 -23.65 -20.82 32.93
C TYR A 470 -23.37 -20.02 34.20
N GLU A 471 -24.35 -19.88 35.08
CA GLU A 471 -24.20 -19.20 36.37
C GLU A 471 -23.22 -19.92 37.31
N ALA A 472 -23.12 -21.24 37.22
CA ALA A 472 -22.13 -22.06 37.92
C ALA A 472 -20.70 -21.93 37.35
N GLY A 473 -20.50 -21.20 36.25
CA GLY A 473 -19.17 -20.88 35.68
C GLY A 473 -18.80 -21.67 34.43
N GLU A 474 -19.67 -22.53 33.90
CA GLU A 474 -19.44 -23.29 32.66
C GLU A 474 -19.64 -22.42 31.39
N HIS A 475 -19.11 -21.20 31.39
CA HIS A 475 -19.49 -20.18 30.41
C HIS A 475 -19.20 -20.55 28.95
N GLU A 476 -17.96 -20.98 28.66
CA GLU A 476 -17.53 -21.32 27.29
C GLU A 476 -18.20 -22.61 26.79
N ALA A 477 -18.32 -23.62 27.67
CA ALA A 477 -18.95 -24.90 27.34
C ALA A 477 -20.44 -24.72 27.00
N VAL A 478 -21.19 -24.01 27.86
CA VAL A 478 -22.62 -23.75 27.64
C VAL A 478 -22.85 -22.96 26.36
N TRP A 479 -22.07 -21.89 26.10
CA TRP A 479 -22.25 -21.12 24.88
C TRP A 479 -21.90 -21.92 23.62
N SER A 480 -20.87 -22.76 23.67
CA SER A 480 -20.50 -23.66 22.57
C SER A 480 -21.63 -24.64 22.23
N GLU A 481 -22.27 -25.24 23.25
CA GLU A 481 -23.43 -26.12 23.08
C GLU A 481 -24.61 -25.38 22.41
N ILE A 482 -24.93 -24.17 22.87
CA ILE A 482 -26.01 -23.35 22.30
C ILE A 482 -25.69 -22.95 20.85
N ALA A 483 -24.46 -22.54 20.57
CA ALA A 483 -24.02 -22.15 19.23
C ALA A 483 -24.06 -23.34 18.24
N ALA A 484 -23.82 -24.56 18.71
CA ALA A 484 -23.87 -25.77 17.90
C ALA A 484 -25.29 -26.18 17.46
N LEU A 485 -26.35 -25.58 18.02
CA LEU A 485 -27.74 -25.84 17.61
C LEU A 485 -28.12 -25.17 16.28
N GLU A 486 -27.32 -24.20 15.83
CA GLU A 486 -27.54 -23.41 14.62
C GLU A 486 -28.98 -22.84 14.58
N ASP A 487 -29.77 -23.22 13.58
CA ASP A 487 -31.12 -22.70 13.37
C ASP A 487 -32.11 -23.18 14.44
N SER A 488 -31.85 -24.34 15.06
CA SER A 488 -32.74 -24.98 16.05
C SER A 488 -32.78 -24.21 17.38
N VAL A 489 -31.89 -23.24 17.59
CA VAL A 489 -31.91 -22.40 18.80
C VAL A 489 -33.19 -21.55 18.90
N ARG A 490 -33.98 -21.42 17.83
CA ARG A 490 -35.20 -20.61 17.81
C ARG A 490 -36.47 -21.35 18.20
N ASP A 491 -36.37 -22.62 18.54
CA ASP A 491 -37.53 -23.43 18.86
C ASP A 491 -37.95 -23.24 20.32
N GLY A 492 -39.09 -22.59 20.54
CA GLY A 492 -39.83 -22.57 21.82
C GLY A 492 -38.94 -22.46 23.07
N ALA A 493 -38.95 -23.51 23.90
CA ALA A 493 -38.24 -23.54 25.18
C ALA A 493 -36.71 -23.39 25.05
N VAL A 494 -36.11 -23.87 23.94
CA VAL A 494 -34.67 -23.72 23.68
C VAL A 494 -34.32 -22.24 23.49
N LEU A 495 -35.16 -21.50 22.77
CA LEU A 495 -34.97 -20.07 22.55
C LEU A 495 -34.98 -19.28 23.86
N ASP A 496 -35.97 -19.54 24.73
CA ASP A 496 -36.11 -18.81 25.97
C ASP A 496 -34.88 -18.98 26.89
N GLU A 497 -34.39 -20.22 26.99
CA GLU A 497 -33.21 -20.54 27.80
C GLU A 497 -31.92 -20.01 27.19
N ALA A 498 -31.70 -20.20 25.88
CA ALA A 498 -30.55 -19.65 25.17
C ALA A 498 -30.51 -18.10 25.23
N ALA A 499 -31.67 -17.45 25.13
CA ALA A 499 -31.78 -16.00 25.27
C ALA A 499 -31.49 -15.54 26.71
N ALA A 500 -31.88 -16.32 27.73
CA ALA A 500 -31.54 -16.04 29.12
C ALA A 500 -30.02 -16.14 29.36
N VAL A 501 -29.36 -17.16 28.81
CA VAL A 501 -27.90 -17.30 28.83
C VAL A 501 -27.24 -16.11 28.12
N ALA A 502 -27.71 -15.76 26.91
CA ALA A 502 -27.18 -14.63 26.15
C ALA A 502 -27.27 -13.31 26.94
N ARG A 503 -28.39 -13.05 27.65
CA ARG A 503 -28.54 -11.87 28.51
C ARG A 503 -27.63 -11.90 29.74
N SER A 504 -27.48 -13.06 30.39
CA SER A 504 -26.57 -13.22 31.53
C SER A 504 -25.11 -12.94 31.11
N MET A 505 -24.70 -13.48 29.96
CA MET A 505 -23.41 -13.22 29.35
C MET A 505 -23.18 -11.73 29.05
N MET A 506 -24.16 -11.07 28.41
CA MET A 506 -24.04 -9.65 28.06
C MET A 506 -24.08 -8.73 29.28
N THR A 507 -24.66 -9.17 30.39
CA THR A 507 -24.58 -8.47 31.69
C THR A 507 -23.14 -8.44 32.20
N ARG A 508 -22.41 -9.56 32.11
CA ARG A 508 -20.99 -9.64 32.45
C ARG A 508 -20.12 -8.79 31.52
N VAL A 509 -20.39 -8.83 30.21
CA VAL A 509 -19.73 -7.96 29.21
C VAL A 509 -19.90 -6.49 29.60
N ARG A 510 -21.11 -6.05 29.94
CA ARG A 510 -21.37 -4.69 30.40
C ARG A 510 -20.58 -4.32 31.64
N THR A 511 -20.60 -5.16 32.69
CA THR A 511 -19.83 -4.90 33.91
C THR A 511 -18.33 -4.78 33.63
N ASN A 512 -17.80 -5.61 32.74
CA ASN A 512 -16.40 -5.53 32.32
C ASN A 512 -16.09 -4.22 31.58
N LEU A 513 -16.96 -3.79 30.68
CA LEU A 513 -16.83 -2.51 29.99
C LEU A 513 -16.90 -1.32 30.95
N GLU A 514 -17.81 -1.33 31.94
CA GLU A 514 -17.89 -0.29 32.97
C GLU A 514 -16.57 -0.16 33.75
N ARG A 515 -15.95 -1.28 34.11
CA ARG A 515 -14.64 -1.32 34.79
C ARG A 515 -13.52 -0.77 33.89
N ILE A 516 -13.48 -1.18 32.62
CA ILE A 516 -12.49 -0.70 31.64
C ILE A 516 -12.64 0.81 31.42
N VAL A 517 -13.87 1.31 31.23
CA VAL A 517 -14.15 2.74 31.00
C VAL A 517 -13.74 3.58 32.22
N GLU A 518 -14.06 3.13 33.44
CA GLU A 518 -13.61 3.83 34.65
C GLU A 518 -12.08 3.77 34.84
N ALA A 519 -11.45 2.66 34.46
CA ALA A 519 -9.99 2.53 34.46
C ALA A 519 -9.31 3.48 33.45
N LEU A 520 -9.87 3.62 32.25
CA LEU A 520 -9.41 4.56 31.21
C LEU A 520 -9.60 6.01 31.67
N LYS A 521 -10.76 6.34 32.26
CA LYS A 521 -11.05 7.66 32.81
C LYS A 521 -10.07 8.07 33.92
N LYS A 522 -9.75 7.16 34.86
CA LYS A 522 -8.72 7.42 35.90
C LYS A 522 -7.34 7.74 35.31
N ARG A 523 -7.07 7.27 34.10
CA ARG A 523 -5.83 7.51 33.34
C ARG A 523 -5.91 8.71 32.40
N LYS A 524 -7.02 9.46 32.43
CA LYS A 524 -7.27 10.62 31.57
C LYS A 524 -7.30 10.27 30.07
N TYR A 525 -7.76 9.07 29.73
CA TYR A 525 -7.97 8.68 28.34
C TYR A 525 -8.93 9.63 27.62
N ALA A 526 -8.54 10.07 26.43
CA ALA A 526 -9.26 11.09 25.66
C ALA A 526 -10.24 10.45 24.66
N PHE A 527 -11.39 9.98 25.14
CA PHE A 527 -12.42 9.36 24.28
C PHE A 527 -12.82 10.26 23.10
N ALA A 528 -12.87 9.73 21.88
CA ALA A 528 -13.28 10.44 20.66
C ALA A 528 -14.71 11.01 20.79
N ALA A 529 -15.59 10.29 21.49
CA ALA A 529 -16.93 10.73 21.83
C ALA A 529 -16.96 11.96 22.78
N GLY A 530 -15.80 12.41 23.26
CA GLY A 530 -15.60 13.55 24.15
C GLY A 530 -15.80 13.26 25.64
N SER A 531 -16.41 12.13 26.01
CA SER A 531 -16.50 11.69 27.41
C SER A 531 -16.76 10.19 27.55
N ALA A 532 -16.39 9.64 28.71
CA ALA A 532 -16.68 8.25 29.08
C ALA A 532 -18.18 7.89 28.99
N LYS A 533 -19.07 8.81 29.42
CA LYS A 533 -20.53 8.61 29.36
C LYS A 533 -21.03 8.52 27.91
N LYS A 534 -20.39 9.22 26.98
CA LYS A 534 -20.74 9.15 25.56
C LYS A 534 -20.10 7.95 24.86
N ALA A 535 -18.90 7.56 25.29
CA ALA A 535 -18.20 6.35 24.84
C ALA A 535 -18.94 5.07 25.25
N PHE A 536 -19.60 5.08 26.40
CA PHE A 536 -20.40 3.94 26.88
C PHE A 536 -21.74 4.43 27.48
N PRO A 537 -22.73 4.75 26.63
CA PRO A 537 -24.00 5.34 27.08
C PRO A 537 -24.97 4.34 27.72
N GLY A 538 -24.69 3.04 27.61
CA GLY A 538 -25.63 1.97 27.97
C GLY A 538 -26.74 1.77 26.91
N PRO A 539 -27.72 0.90 27.19
CA PRO A 539 -28.80 0.60 26.26
C PRO A 539 -29.75 1.79 26.07
N SER A 540 -30.20 1.97 24.82
CA SER A 540 -31.21 2.97 24.47
C SER A 540 -32.56 2.59 25.07
N ALA A 541 -33.31 3.56 25.59
CA ALA A 541 -34.71 3.36 26.00
C ALA A 541 -35.61 2.92 24.82
N LYS A 542 -35.15 3.12 23.57
CA LYS A 542 -35.83 2.70 22.35
C LYS A 542 -35.22 1.42 21.74
N ALA A 543 -34.26 0.78 22.40
CA ALA A 543 -33.51 -0.35 21.83
C ALA A 543 -34.45 -1.43 21.26
N GLY A 544 -35.49 -1.84 21.98
CA GLY A 544 -36.44 -2.85 21.48
C GLY A 544 -37.13 -2.46 20.17
N LYS A 545 -37.53 -1.18 20.01
CA LYS A 545 -38.14 -0.69 18.76
C LYS A 545 -37.11 -0.59 17.64
N GLU A 546 -35.89 -0.17 17.97
CA GLU A 546 -34.80 -0.05 17.00
C GLU A 546 -34.36 -1.42 16.49
N LEU A 547 -34.27 -2.42 17.38
CA LEU A 547 -33.93 -3.80 17.04
C LEU A 547 -35.00 -4.46 16.17
N ALA A 548 -36.28 -4.29 16.51
CA ALA A 548 -37.37 -4.78 15.67
C ALA A 548 -37.31 -4.18 14.25
N ALA A 549 -37.00 -2.89 14.13
CA ALA A 549 -36.82 -2.25 12.82
C ALA A 549 -35.57 -2.75 12.07
N ILE A 550 -34.48 -3.09 12.77
CA ILE A 550 -33.30 -3.72 12.15
C ILE A 550 -33.70 -5.09 11.60
N GLU A 551 -34.34 -5.93 12.40
CA GLU A 551 -34.76 -7.29 12.02
C GLU A 551 -35.75 -7.27 10.86
N GLU A 552 -36.70 -6.32 10.83
CA GLU A 552 -37.61 -6.10 9.71
C GLU A 552 -36.86 -5.77 8.41
N LEU A 553 -35.88 -4.86 8.47
CA LEU A 553 -35.07 -4.49 7.30
C LEU A 553 -34.19 -5.65 6.80
N LEU A 554 -33.67 -6.45 7.73
CA LEU A 554 -32.86 -7.64 7.42
C LEU A 554 -33.72 -8.79 6.87
N GLY A 555 -35.01 -8.83 7.20
CA GLY A 555 -35.93 -9.92 6.86
C GLY A 555 -35.80 -11.15 7.76
N GLY A 556 -35.29 -10.98 8.99
CA GLY A 556 -35.07 -12.07 9.94
C GLY A 556 -34.50 -11.58 11.29
N PRO A 557 -34.52 -12.43 12.32
CA PRO A 557 -34.03 -12.06 13.65
C PRO A 557 -32.51 -11.87 13.66
N LEU A 558 -32.01 -11.00 14.53
CA LEU A 558 -30.56 -10.88 14.78
C LEU A 558 -30.04 -12.12 15.52
N PRO A 559 -28.76 -12.51 15.36
CA PRO A 559 -28.15 -13.51 16.23
C PRO A 559 -28.36 -13.20 17.71
N LEU A 560 -28.63 -14.22 18.53
CA LEU A 560 -29.00 -14.03 19.94
C LEU A 560 -27.95 -13.23 20.72
N SER A 561 -26.66 -13.49 20.49
CA SER A 561 -25.56 -12.74 21.11
C SER A 561 -25.61 -11.25 20.77
N LEU A 562 -25.79 -10.90 19.50
CA LEU A 562 -25.83 -9.50 19.05
C LEU A 562 -27.09 -8.78 19.53
N ARG A 563 -28.25 -9.46 19.50
CA ARG A 563 -29.49 -8.91 20.06
C ARG A 563 -29.35 -8.64 21.55
N ALA A 564 -28.86 -9.62 22.32
CA ALA A 564 -28.66 -9.47 23.75
C ALA A 564 -27.62 -8.37 24.07
N PHE A 565 -26.59 -8.21 23.23
CA PHE A 565 -25.63 -7.11 23.36
C PHE A 565 -26.35 -5.78 23.27
N TYR A 566 -27.19 -5.55 22.26
CA TYR A 566 -27.92 -4.30 22.12
C TYR A 566 -28.94 -4.05 23.25
N GLU A 567 -29.59 -5.10 23.74
CA GLU A 567 -30.57 -4.99 24.84
C GLU A 567 -29.90 -4.67 26.18
N VAL A 568 -28.75 -5.28 26.48
CA VAL A 568 -28.11 -5.21 27.80
C VAL A 568 -26.98 -4.19 27.85
N VAL A 569 -26.12 -4.18 26.83
CA VAL A 569 -24.91 -3.35 26.73
C VAL A 569 -25.22 -2.03 25.99
N GLY A 570 -25.99 -2.09 24.90
CA GLY A 570 -26.39 -0.94 24.11
C GLY A 570 -25.39 -0.58 23.01
N SER A 571 -24.27 0.05 23.38
CA SER A 571 -23.22 0.42 22.44
C SER A 571 -21.94 0.75 23.18
N VAL A 572 -20.81 0.67 22.50
CA VAL A 572 -19.51 1.07 23.04
C VAL A 572 -18.67 1.69 21.94
N ASP A 573 -17.93 2.75 22.27
CA ASP A 573 -16.96 3.38 21.39
C ASP A 573 -15.76 3.81 22.24
N LEU A 574 -14.74 2.96 22.30
CA LEU A 574 -13.50 3.24 23.03
C LEU A 574 -12.45 3.94 22.15
N THR A 575 -12.83 4.53 21.01
CA THR A 575 -11.87 5.29 20.20
C THR A 575 -11.33 6.52 20.94
N GLU A 576 -10.13 6.97 20.56
CA GLU A 576 -9.47 8.15 21.10
C GLU A 576 -9.60 9.34 20.15
N VAL A 577 -9.60 10.57 20.68
CA VAL A 577 -9.40 11.77 19.86
C VAL A 577 -7.98 11.73 19.28
N PHE A 578 -7.87 11.53 17.98
CA PHE A 578 -6.62 11.76 17.27
C PHE A 578 -6.47 13.26 16.97
N ASP A 579 -5.81 14.01 17.85
CA ASP A 579 -5.43 15.39 17.55
C ASP A 579 -3.94 15.44 17.16
N ALA A 580 -3.70 15.64 15.87
CA ALA A 580 -2.39 15.73 15.25
C ALA A 580 -1.50 16.84 15.83
N LYS A 581 -2.05 17.76 16.64
CA LYS A 581 -1.32 18.85 17.29
C LYS A 581 -0.65 18.45 18.61
N TYR A 582 -0.93 17.28 19.16
CA TYR A 582 -0.25 16.83 20.37
C TYR A 582 1.17 16.33 20.05
N ASP A 583 2.13 17.18 20.40
CA ASP A 583 3.59 16.97 20.39
C ASP A 583 3.96 15.58 20.97
N ASP A 584 5.09 15.02 20.50
CA ASP A 584 5.62 13.67 20.83
C ASP A 584 5.80 13.42 22.35
N LYS A 585 5.52 14.39 23.22
CA LYS A 585 5.58 14.22 24.68
C LYS A 585 4.23 13.83 25.31
N ALA A 586 3.12 13.93 24.57
CA ALA A 586 1.83 13.36 24.97
C ALA A 586 1.68 11.86 24.62
N LEU A 587 2.78 11.23 24.15
CA LEU A 587 2.96 9.84 23.68
C LEU A 587 2.60 8.69 24.65
N PHE A 588 1.98 8.95 25.80
CA PHE A 588 1.53 7.83 26.65
C PHE A 588 0.26 7.16 26.12
N PHE A 589 -0.54 7.88 25.31
CA PHE A 589 -1.76 7.35 24.68
C PHE A 589 -1.91 7.64 23.17
N SER A 590 -1.18 8.58 22.56
CA SER A 590 -1.23 8.75 21.09
C SER A 590 -0.68 7.51 20.37
N GLY A 591 -1.59 6.71 19.81
CA GLY A 591 -1.28 5.41 19.20
C GLY A 591 -2.35 4.33 19.47
N TYR A 592 -3.25 4.50 20.45
CA TYR A 592 -4.28 3.49 20.71
C TYR A 592 -5.29 3.27 19.61
N GLY A 593 -5.47 4.22 18.70
CA GLY A 593 -6.22 3.96 17.46
C GLY A 593 -5.64 2.79 16.65
N GLN A 594 -4.32 2.57 16.71
CA GLN A 594 -3.63 1.42 16.11
C GLN A 594 -3.83 0.13 16.91
N PHE A 595 -4.27 0.23 18.17
CA PHE A 595 -4.52 -0.92 19.04
C PHE A 595 -5.96 -1.46 18.94
N ASP A 596 -6.73 -0.96 17.97
CA ASP A 596 -8.06 -1.47 17.62
C ASP A 596 -9.04 -1.49 18.81
N PRO A 597 -9.44 -0.32 19.33
CA PRO A 597 -10.41 -0.23 20.43
C PRO A 597 -11.76 -0.83 20.02
N ILE A 598 -12.49 -1.44 20.97
CA ILE A 598 -13.84 -1.95 20.70
C ILE A 598 -14.77 -0.79 20.31
N VAL A 599 -15.47 -1.01 19.18
CA VAL A 599 -16.53 -0.14 18.69
C VAL A 599 -17.71 -1.02 18.29
N VAL A 600 -18.85 -0.80 18.94
CA VAL A 600 -20.15 -1.35 18.57
C VAL A 600 -21.16 -0.20 18.54
N PHE A 601 -21.61 0.16 17.33
CA PHE A 601 -22.56 1.22 17.06
C PHE A 601 -23.88 1.01 17.78
N ARG A 602 -24.53 2.09 18.22
CA ARG A 602 -25.90 2.05 18.73
C ARG A 602 -26.88 1.54 17.66
N PRO A 603 -27.97 0.82 18.03
CA PRO A 603 -28.98 0.35 17.07
C PRO A 603 -29.51 1.43 16.14
N ALA A 604 -29.73 2.64 16.64
CA ALA A 604 -30.15 3.77 15.82
C ALA A 604 -29.13 4.18 14.74
N ALA A 605 -27.82 4.11 15.01
CA ALA A 605 -26.79 4.37 14.00
C ALA A 605 -26.75 3.25 12.96
N THR A 606 -26.93 2.00 13.39
CA THR A 606 -27.11 0.86 12.48
C THR A 606 -28.32 1.05 11.56
N LEU A 607 -29.44 1.57 12.06
CA LEU A 607 -30.61 1.94 11.24
C LEU A 607 -30.32 3.08 10.26
N GLU A 608 -29.56 4.09 10.68
CA GLU A 608 -29.13 5.19 9.82
C GLU A 608 -28.29 4.69 8.63
N ILE A 609 -27.50 3.62 8.82
CA ILE A 609 -26.73 2.96 7.75
C ILE A 609 -27.63 2.04 6.90
N LEU A 610 -28.50 1.24 7.53
CA LEU A 610 -29.33 0.25 6.85
C LEU A 610 -30.45 0.86 5.99
N ARG A 611 -31.12 1.92 6.46
CA ARG A 611 -32.30 2.46 5.77
C ARG A 611 -31.99 3.00 4.37
N PRO A 612 -30.95 3.83 4.15
CA PRO A 612 -30.59 4.28 2.81
C PRO A 612 -30.22 3.10 1.91
N ARG A 613 -29.55 2.08 2.45
CA ARG A 613 -29.19 0.87 1.72
C ARG A 613 -30.43 0.09 1.26
N VAL A 614 -31.36 -0.20 2.16
CA VAL A 614 -32.61 -0.89 1.82
C VAL A 614 -33.46 -0.05 0.87
N ALA A 615 -33.60 1.26 1.12
CA ALA A 615 -34.37 2.14 0.25
C ALA A 615 -33.76 2.23 -1.16
N ALA A 616 -32.43 2.24 -1.29
CA ALA A 616 -31.76 2.18 -2.58
C ALA A 616 -32.02 0.84 -3.29
N GLU A 617 -32.03 -0.27 -2.54
CA GLU A 617 -32.36 -1.60 -3.08
C GLU A 617 -33.83 -1.70 -3.52
N GLU A 618 -34.76 -1.12 -2.76
CA GLU A 618 -36.20 -1.14 -3.06
C GLU A 618 -36.60 -0.24 -4.23
N ARG A 619 -35.95 0.92 -4.39
CA ARG A 619 -36.31 1.89 -5.45
C ARG A 619 -36.09 1.37 -6.86
N HIS A 620 -35.07 0.54 -7.06
CA HIS A 620 -34.63 0.23 -8.41
C HIS A 620 -35.10 -1.15 -8.86
N LEU A 621 -34.97 -2.22 -8.06
CA LEU A 621 -35.29 -3.59 -8.48
C LEU A 621 -35.58 -4.51 -7.27
N PRO A 622 -36.83 -4.59 -6.77
CA PRO A 622 -37.19 -5.44 -5.63
C PRO A 622 -36.85 -6.93 -5.83
N GLU A 623 -36.97 -7.44 -7.07
CA GLU A 623 -36.60 -8.80 -7.45
C GLU A 623 -35.09 -9.10 -7.34
N LEU A 624 -34.23 -8.08 -7.31
CA LEU A 624 -32.79 -8.20 -7.03
C LEU A 624 -32.45 -7.90 -5.58
N ARG A 625 -33.44 -7.77 -4.69
CA ARG A 625 -33.17 -7.68 -3.26
C ARG A 625 -32.59 -9.00 -2.80
N ARG A 626 -31.33 -8.97 -2.35
CA ARG A 626 -30.78 -10.07 -1.55
C ARG A 626 -31.04 -9.77 -0.08
N PRO A 627 -31.28 -10.79 0.74
CA PRO A 627 -31.30 -10.57 2.17
C PRO A 627 -29.94 -9.99 2.58
N ILE A 628 -29.97 -8.94 3.39
CA ILE A 628 -28.74 -8.30 3.86
C ILE A 628 -27.98 -9.33 4.68
N LYS A 629 -26.78 -9.69 4.21
CA LYS A 629 -26.01 -10.77 4.85
C LYS A 629 -25.19 -10.32 6.03
N LYS A 630 -24.84 -9.03 6.05
CA LYS A 630 -23.86 -8.45 6.95
C LYS A 630 -24.42 -7.18 7.53
N LEU A 631 -24.41 -7.09 8.85
CA LEU A 631 -24.75 -5.90 9.60
C LEU A 631 -23.47 -5.22 10.04
N GLU A 632 -23.25 -3.99 9.63
CA GLU A 632 -22.12 -3.20 10.11
C GLU A 632 -22.36 -2.81 11.55
N ILE A 633 -21.42 -3.21 12.42
CA ILE A 633 -21.51 -2.94 13.85
C ILE A 633 -20.40 -2.00 14.34
N GLY A 634 -19.34 -1.75 13.57
CA GLY A 634 -18.27 -0.84 13.99
C GLY A 634 -17.35 -0.42 12.85
N THR A 635 -16.60 0.66 13.05
CA THR A 635 -15.55 1.11 12.12
C THR A 635 -14.34 0.19 12.15
N ASP A 636 -13.56 0.13 11.08
CA ASP A 636 -12.33 -0.67 11.03
C ASP A 636 -11.15 -0.01 11.78
N PRO A 637 -10.05 -0.74 12.05
CA PRO A 637 -8.93 -0.18 12.81
C PRO A 637 -8.27 1.03 12.16
N ALA A 638 -8.20 1.10 10.82
CA ALA A 638 -7.60 2.23 10.13
C ALA A 638 -8.47 3.48 10.34
N HIS A 639 -9.79 3.36 10.24
CA HIS A 639 -10.74 4.43 10.55
C HIS A 639 -10.71 4.85 12.03
N LYS A 640 -10.42 3.92 12.95
CA LYS A 640 -10.23 4.24 14.38
C LYS A 640 -8.95 5.01 14.64
N ALA A 641 -7.90 4.79 13.84
CA ALA A 641 -6.61 5.46 13.97
C ALA A 641 -6.58 6.84 13.32
N ALA A 642 -7.23 7.00 12.16
CA ALA A 642 -7.41 8.26 11.47
C ALA A 642 -8.62 8.15 10.53
N PRO A 643 -9.37 9.24 10.27
CA PRO A 643 -10.39 9.25 9.23
C PRO A 643 -9.73 9.03 7.86
N THR A 644 -9.62 7.77 7.47
CA THR A 644 -9.10 7.31 6.19
C THR A 644 -10.27 7.14 5.22
N ASN A 645 -10.01 6.60 4.03
CA ASN A 645 -11.00 6.56 2.96
C ASN A 645 -12.21 5.70 3.38
N PRO A 646 -13.47 6.20 3.32
CA PRO A 646 -14.69 5.53 3.82
C PRO A 646 -15.03 4.14 3.25
N ASN A 647 -14.17 3.59 2.39
CA ASN A 647 -14.37 2.29 1.72
C ASN A 647 -13.61 1.13 2.37
N ASP A 648 -12.97 1.33 3.53
CA ASP A 648 -12.22 0.28 4.23
C ASP A 648 -13.12 -0.65 5.08
N TRP A 649 -12.50 -1.74 5.57
CA TRP A 649 -13.12 -2.98 6.00
C TRP A 649 -13.81 -2.91 7.37
N THR A 650 -15.05 -2.40 7.43
CA THR A 650 -15.85 -2.30 8.66
C THR A 650 -15.99 -3.64 9.42
N TYR A 651 -16.16 -3.56 10.74
CA TYR A 651 -16.59 -4.71 11.53
C TYR A 651 -18.05 -4.98 11.19
N SER A 652 -18.31 -6.18 10.67
CA SER A 652 -19.66 -6.59 10.32
C SER A 652 -19.97 -7.97 10.89
N VAL A 653 -21.21 -8.18 11.32
CA VAL A 653 -21.69 -9.49 11.78
C VAL A 653 -22.54 -10.10 10.67
N GLU A 654 -22.31 -11.36 10.36
CA GLU A 654 -23.21 -12.11 9.49
C GLU A 654 -24.57 -12.33 10.17
N VAL A 655 -25.63 -11.88 9.52
CA VAL A 655 -27.01 -11.88 10.05
C VAL A 655 -27.96 -12.78 9.25
N GLN A 656 -27.43 -13.56 8.31
CA GLN A 656 -28.24 -14.59 7.66
C GLN A 656 -28.28 -15.83 8.55
N GLY A 657 -29.45 -16.10 9.11
CA GLY A 657 -29.71 -17.33 9.84
C GLY A 657 -30.28 -17.05 11.21
N THR A 658 -30.80 -18.11 11.81
CA THR A 658 -31.40 -18.06 13.13
C THR A 658 -30.41 -18.39 14.24
N ALA A 659 -29.12 -18.46 13.91
CA ALA A 659 -28.01 -18.82 14.78
C ALA A 659 -27.99 -18.07 16.13
N ALA A 660 -27.43 -18.75 17.14
CA ALA A 660 -27.24 -18.17 18.46
C ALA A 660 -26.16 -17.09 18.48
N ASP A 661 -25.07 -17.32 17.74
CA ASP A 661 -23.96 -16.37 17.63
C ASP A 661 -23.79 -15.87 16.19
N GLY A 662 -23.36 -14.62 16.05
CA GLY A 662 -23.10 -14.02 14.75
C GLY A 662 -21.63 -14.17 14.37
N LEU A 663 -21.34 -14.50 13.12
CA LEU A 663 -19.96 -14.54 12.64
C LEU A 663 -19.48 -13.11 12.35
N LEU A 664 -18.61 -12.58 13.22
CA LEU A 664 -17.98 -11.29 13.03
C LEU A 664 -16.90 -11.39 11.94
N ARG A 665 -16.88 -10.41 11.04
CA ARG A 665 -15.92 -10.23 9.95
C ARG A 665 -15.20 -8.91 10.10
N GLN A 666 -13.89 -8.94 9.92
CA GLN A 666 -13.02 -7.77 9.85
C GLN A 666 -11.83 -8.13 8.96
N GLY A 667 -11.68 -7.48 7.80
CA GLY A 667 -10.64 -7.92 6.89
C GLY A 667 -10.88 -9.36 6.41
N ASP A 668 -9.78 -10.12 6.33
CA ASP A 668 -9.79 -11.56 6.14
C ASP A 668 -10.04 -12.35 7.45
N ARG A 669 -10.16 -11.67 8.59
CA ARG A 669 -10.43 -12.32 9.89
C ARG A 669 -11.91 -12.59 10.06
N SER A 670 -12.23 -13.78 10.58
CA SER A 670 -13.59 -14.14 10.98
C SER A 670 -13.59 -14.95 12.27
N MET A 671 -14.48 -14.59 13.20
CA MET A 671 -14.67 -15.32 14.46
C MET A 671 -16.09 -15.11 15.00
N PRO A 672 -16.62 -16.00 15.85
CA PRO A 672 -17.88 -15.76 16.53
C PRO A 672 -17.85 -14.44 17.32
N PHE A 673 -18.97 -13.71 17.34
CA PHE A 673 -19.04 -12.39 17.97
C PHE A 673 -18.74 -12.46 19.47
N VAL A 674 -19.16 -13.52 20.17
CA VAL A 674 -18.81 -13.72 21.57
C VAL A 674 -17.31 -13.94 21.77
N ASP A 675 -16.65 -14.69 20.88
CA ASP A 675 -15.20 -14.90 20.97
C ASP A 675 -14.42 -13.62 20.71
N TYR A 676 -14.90 -12.77 19.80
CA TYR A 676 -14.38 -11.41 19.65
C TYR A 676 -14.51 -10.61 20.94
N LEU A 677 -15.68 -10.62 21.59
CA LEU A 677 -15.90 -9.92 22.86
C LEU A 677 -14.96 -10.44 23.95
N ARG A 678 -14.75 -11.77 24.03
CA ARG A 678 -13.80 -12.36 24.98
C ARG A 678 -12.38 -11.90 24.70
N ALA A 679 -11.93 -11.95 23.45
CA ALA A 679 -10.59 -11.56 23.06
C ALA A 679 -10.31 -10.07 23.34
N VAL A 680 -11.26 -9.19 22.97
CA VAL A 680 -11.09 -7.74 23.15
C VAL A 680 -11.17 -7.33 24.63
N LEU A 681 -12.05 -7.95 25.43
CA LEU A 681 -12.15 -7.66 26.87
C LEU A 681 -10.97 -8.23 27.68
N ARG A 682 -10.45 -9.42 27.32
CA ARG A 682 -9.18 -9.95 27.87
C ARG A 682 -7.98 -9.06 27.53
N SER A 683 -8.14 -8.17 26.56
CA SER A 683 -7.15 -7.20 26.13
C SER A 683 -7.47 -5.78 26.61
N GLY A 684 -8.38 -5.62 27.59
CA GLY A 684 -8.70 -4.32 28.18
C GLY A 684 -9.51 -3.40 27.27
N GLY A 685 -10.19 -3.94 26.26
CA GLY A 685 -11.00 -3.19 25.30
C GLY A 685 -10.30 -2.89 23.98
N PHE A 686 -9.11 -3.44 23.73
CA PHE A 686 -8.27 -3.15 22.55
C PHE A 686 -7.74 -4.45 21.94
N LEU A 687 -8.28 -4.87 20.80
CA LEU A 687 -8.05 -6.24 20.29
C LEU A 687 -6.57 -6.47 19.94
N ALA A 688 -5.90 -5.47 19.36
CA ALA A 688 -4.52 -5.61 18.94
C ALA A 688 -3.51 -5.58 20.11
N LEU A 689 -3.93 -5.27 21.35
CA LEU A 689 -3.05 -5.45 22.53
C LEU A 689 -2.81 -6.94 22.87
N ALA A 690 -3.60 -7.86 22.33
CA ALA A 690 -3.38 -9.30 22.50
C ALA A 690 -2.05 -9.74 21.86
N ASP A 691 -1.66 -9.12 20.74
CA ASP A 691 -0.58 -9.57 19.86
C ASP A 691 0.74 -8.81 20.08
N GLN A 692 0.78 -7.83 20.98
CA GLN A 692 1.93 -6.92 21.16
C GLN A 692 2.82 -7.35 22.33
N PRO A 693 4.10 -7.75 22.09
CA PRO A 693 4.99 -8.27 23.14
C PRO A 693 5.66 -7.18 23.99
N HIS A 694 5.38 -5.91 23.76
CA HIS A 694 6.10 -4.82 24.41
C HIS A 694 5.73 -4.69 25.89
N GLU A 695 6.72 -4.67 26.79
CA GLU A 695 6.51 -4.68 28.26
C GLU A 695 5.58 -3.55 28.74
N ARG A 696 5.66 -2.36 28.12
CA ARG A 696 4.77 -1.24 28.47
C ARG A 696 3.31 -1.53 28.13
N VAL A 697 3.05 -2.18 27.00
CA VAL A 697 1.72 -2.59 26.56
C VAL A 697 1.17 -3.67 27.51
N TRP A 698 2.01 -4.62 27.91
CA TRP A 698 1.66 -5.64 28.89
C TRP A 698 1.15 -5.04 30.21
N ARG A 699 1.91 -4.11 30.82
CA ARG A 699 1.51 -3.49 32.10
C ARG A 699 0.19 -2.74 32.00
N GLN A 700 -0.08 -2.10 30.87
CA GLN A 700 -1.35 -1.41 30.63
C GLN A 700 -2.49 -2.41 30.50
N ARG A 701 -2.29 -3.49 29.75
CA ARG A 701 -3.26 -4.57 29.62
C ARG A 701 -3.60 -5.15 30.98
N GLU A 702 -2.61 -5.54 31.80
CA GLU A 702 -2.84 -6.01 33.18
C GLU A 702 -3.65 -5.00 33.99
N ALA A 703 -3.28 -3.72 33.90
CA ALA A 703 -3.92 -2.69 34.70
C ALA A 703 -5.34 -2.32 34.23
N LEU A 704 -5.73 -2.70 33.01
CA LEU A 704 -7.10 -2.61 32.49
C LEU A 704 -7.92 -3.90 32.72
N THR A 705 -7.23 -5.05 32.84
CA THR A 705 -7.87 -6.38 32.89
C THR A 705 -7.91 -7.01 34.28
N LYS A 706 -7.22 -6.41 35.26
CA LYS A 706 -7.13 -6.91 36.65
C LYS A 706 -8.48 -7.33 37.25
N ASP A 707 -9.53 -6.58 36.94
CA ASP A 707 -10.87 -6.80 37.48
C ASP A 707 -11.86 -7.27 36.39
N VAL A 708 -11.42 -7.74 35.23
CA VAL A 708 -12.30 -8.27 34.17
C VAL A 708 -12.69 -9.71 34.52
N SER A 709 -14.00 -9.96 34.63
CA SER A 709 -14.53 -11.29 34.97
C SER A 709 -14.66 -12.16 33.71
N PRO A 710 -14.38 -13.48 33.79
CA PRO A 710 -14.70 -14.42 32.71
C PRO A 710 -16.20 -14.47 32.41
N PHE A 711 -16.55 -14.76 31.15
CA PHE A 711 -17.93 -14.88 30.67
C PHE A 711 -18.05 -15.74 29.41
#